data_AF-A0A261FTR4-F1
#
_entry.id   AF-A0A261FTR4-F1
#
_cell.length_a   1.000
_cell.length_b   1.000
_cell.length_c   1.000
_cell.angle_alpha   90.00
_cell.angle_beta   90.00
_cell.angle_gamma   90.00
#
_symmetry.space_group_name_H-M   'P 1'
#
loop_
_entity.id
_entity.type
_entity.pdbx_description
1 polymer ?
#
loop_
_entity_poly.entity_id
_entity_poly.type
_entity_poly.pdbx_seq_one_letter_code
_entity_poly.pdbx_strand_id
1 'polypeptide(L)'
;MPAFHREQGSRDWRMLPVAIAMWTASLGVHAAFEWAVAQPIPPTFTVGVAGCAMAVVTAGVMAVPAIPLKPHVRAMATMLICAAITAGIATLAFDLHAWHDPASIQARGTPATVAVHAHIDEPVTAADRRGYDCQATAQTRILDDGIVRRASTASIRVYATEQDCAGLTRGAVIAFTGTITPADWGNVALWLNVQGTDPVRRIRDPSMADTTATAMQEAFFAVTDRLDDQGRVLVPGLTLGLLGQDHIDDGAGPAIDGTYAATLEDQFRRAGIMHLMAVSGGHFALIAELTRRLGAWLLLDRRIRAALLAATYIALAALVFPSASVTRALIMGLIASAGVALGRRSQPISALSWTVVIVLVADPAMSRSYGFALSSAAVLGIVICSPALEKALRTAMPKPLAQMVAMTTAAQLFTMPIQILMEPELPILSVAANLLVAPVVGWSTITGLMALLAAWASPELAYGCAWLSSCGTIVMERAAVWLGGADMATLPWSSGVAGVVSMIIVEAAVASGMVVCARWWKRRRVAQPGLPGERIGATWRNRLAIWFDETERVLVQRYGEIGDYGQNSSGERPGAHRIGRRRLSQRADRAGPVPAGSERASGQRTHRTGRHARRPVRLRRGGEPFAAVRRVRGETAQRAERR
;
A
#
# COMPACT_ATOMS: atom_id res chain seq x y z
N MET A 1 -26.68 12.63 27.39
CA MET A 1 -26.26 11.26 27.01
C MET A 1 -25.09 11.35 26.01
N PRO A 2 -23.85 11.05 26.40
CA PRO A 2 -22.70 11.05 25.51
C PRO A 2 -22.15 9.63 25.28
N ALA A 3 -22.66 8.89 24.27
CA ALA A 3 -22.03 7.65 23.77
C ALA A 3 -22.75 7.07 22.53
N PHE A 4 -22.70 7.72 21.37
CA PHE A 4 -23.04 7.05 20.09
C PHE A 4 -22.30 7.62 18.86
N HIS A 5 -21.07 8.10 19.04
CA HIS A 5 -20.11 8.10 17.92
C HIS A 5 -19.66 6.66 17.66
N ARG A 6 -20.50 5.90 16.95
CA ARG A 6 -20.12 4.59 16.37
C ARG A 6 -18.86 4.79 15.55
N GLU A 7 -17.84 4.01 15.86
CA GLU A 7 -16.54 4.06 15.22
C GLU A 7 -16.68 3.95 13.70
N GLN A 8 -16.18 4.95 12.97
CA GLN A 8 -15.83 4.77 11.57
C GLN A 8 -14.63 3.83 11.57
N GLY A 9 -14.88 2.54 11.29
CA GLY A 9 -13.90 1.46 11.41
C GLY A 9 -12.66 1.55 10.49
N SER A 10 -12.46 2.65 9.77
CA SER A 10 -11.28 2.94 8.95
C SER A 10 -10.10 3.54 9.73
N ARG A 11 -10.18 3.64 11.07
CA ARG A 11 -9.24 4.39 11.91
C ARG A 11 -8.74 3.61 13.14
N ASP A 12 -8.44 2.32 13.01
CA ASP A 12 -7.54 1.69 13.99
C ASP A 12 -6.09 1.96 13.57
N TRP A 13 -5.43 2.84 14.33
CA TRP A 13 -4.05 3.28 14.12
C TRP A 13 -3.07 2.59 15.07
N ARG A 14 -3.53 1.70 15.96
CA ARG A 14 -2.72 1.17 17.09
C ARG A 14 -1.49 0.40 16.62
N MET A 15 -1.57 -0.28 15.48
CA MET A 15 -0.48 -1.07 14.92
C MET A 15 0.45 -0.28 14.00
N LEU A 16 0.08 0.94 13.57
CA LEU A 16 0.92 1.72 12.65
C LEU A 16 2.25 2.15 13.31
N PRO A 17 2.29 2.67 14.56
CA PRO A 17 3.55 2.94 15.24
C PRO A 17 4.44 1.70 15.39
N VAL A 18 3.83 0.53 15.62
CA VAL A 18 4.53 -0.76 15.77
C VAL A 18 5.21 -1.16 14.45
N ALA A 19 4.47 -1.10 13.34
CA ALA A 19 5.01 -1.39 12.01
C ALA A 19 6.13 -0.42 11.61
N ILE A 20 5.98 0.89 11.89
CA ILE A 20 7.02 1.89 11.64
C ILE A 20 8.26 1.58 12.48
N ALA A 21 8.12 1.32 13.78
CA ALA A 21 9.24 1.01 14.67
C ALA A 21 10.02 -0.22 14.21
N MET A 22 9.33 -1.29 13.80
CA MET A 22 9.97 -2.49 13.24
C MET A 22 10.75 -2.19 11.97
N TRP A 23 10.17 -1.43 11.04
CA TRP A 23 10.84 -1.07 9.78
C TRP A 23 12.08 -0.21 10.04
N THR A 24 11.97 0.83 10.89
CA THR A 24 13.12 1.68 11.24
C THR A 24 14.21 0.92 12.00
N ALA A 25 13.84 -0.03 12.86
CA ALA A 25 14.81 -0.88 13.56
C ALA A 25 15.53 -1.82 12.60
N SER A 26 14.81 -2.46 11.68
CA SER A 26 15.39 -3.33 10.65
C SER A 26 16.36 -2.56 9.74
N LEU A 27 15.95 -1.42 9.17
CA LEU A 27 16.83 -0.56 8.36
C LEU A 27 18.06 -0.08 9.14
N GLY A 28 17.88 0.31 10.41
CA GLY A 28 18.99 0.73 11.27
C GLY A 28 19.99 -0.39 11.56
N VAL A 29 19.52 -1.63 11.71
CA VAL A 29 20.39 -2.81 11.89
C VAL A 29 21.13 -3.18 10.62
N HIS A 30 20.45 -3.21 9.46
CA HIS A 30 21.10 -3.42 8.14
C HIS A 30 22.25 -2.43 7.94
N ALA A 31 21.99 -1.13 8.11
CA ALA A 31 23.00 -0.09 7.93
C ALA A 31 24.14 -0.16 8.97
N ALA A 32 23.85 -0.53 10.22
CA ALA A 32 24.86 -0.74 11.25
C ALA A 32 25.74 -1.97 10.98
N PHE A 33 25.14 -3.03 10.41
CA PHE A 33 25.84 -4.25 10.02
C PHE A 33 26.78 -3.99 8.84
N GLU A 34 26.29 -3.38 7.77
CA GLU A 34 27.09 -2.95 6.61
C GLU A 34 28.27 -2.07 7.04
N TRP A 35 28.03 -1.07 7.90
CA TRP A 35 29.09 -0.22 8.44
C TRP A 35 30.12 -1.00 9.27
N ALA A 36 29.68 -1.90 10.15
CA ALA A 36 30.55 -2.67 11.04
C ALA A 36 31.43 -3.67 10.27
N VAL A 37 30.88 -4.27 9.21
CA VAL A 37 31.57 -5.22 8.34
C VAL A 37 32.54 -4.55 7.38
N ALA A 38 32.28 -3.29 7.00
CA ALA A 38 33.22 -2.48 6.23
C ALA A 38 34.47 -2.05 7.03
N GLN A 39 34.46 -2.17 8.37
CA GLN A 39 35.65 -1.91 9.19
C GLN A 39 36.60 -3.11 9.20
N PRO A 40 37.93 -2.91 9.21
CA PRO A 40 38.93 -3.98 9.27
C PRO A 40 39.09 -4.55 10.70
N ILE A 41 37.97 -4.90 11.34
CA ILE A 41 37.91 -5.34 12.74
C ILE A 41 37.72 -6.88 12.77
N PRO A 42 38.43 -7.62 13.64
CA PRO A 42 38.27 -9.08 13.75
C PRO A 42 36.83 -9.49 14.11
N PRO A 43 36.33 -10.62 13.56
CA PRO A 43 34.92 -11.04 13.66
C PRO A 43 34.45 -11.39 15.09
N THR A 44 35.36 -11.58 16.04
CA THR A 44 35.02 -11.71 17.46
C THR A 44 34.44 -10.42 18.05
N PHE A 45 34.83 -9.26 17.53
CA PHE A 45 34.39 -7.96 18.00
C PHE A 45 32.97 -7.62 17.51
N THR A 46 32.63 -7.98 16.26
CA THR A 46 31.28 -7.70 15.70
C THR A 46 30.20 -8.49 16.44
N VAL A 47 30.46 -9.76 16.78
CA VAL A 47 29.57 -10.58 17.63
C VAL A 47 29.47 -10.00 19.05
N GLY A 48 30.57 -9.49 19.61
CA GLY A 48 30.58 -8.81 20.92
C GLY A 48 29.73 -7.54 20.94
N VAL A 49 29.89 -6.66 19.93
CA VAL A 49 29.12 -5.42 19.78
C VAL A 49 27.62 -5.72 19.60
N ALA A 50 27.28 -6.71 18.78
CA ALA A 50 25.91 -7.21 18.62
C ALA A 50 25.30 -7.68 19.96
N GLY A 51 26.04 -8.48 20.74
CA GLY A 51 25.62 -8.93 22.07
C GLY A 51 25.41 -7.78 23.06
N CYS A 52 26.34 -6.82 23.09
CA CYS A 52 26.23 -5.62 23.94
C CYS A 52 25.05 -4.73 23.55
N ALA A 53 24.82 -4.49 22.26
CA ALA A 53 23.67 -3.73 21.77
C ALA A 53 22.36 -4.41 22.18
N MET A 54 22.26 -5.73 21.98
CA MET A 54 21.09 -6.50 22.40
C MET A 54 20.86 -6.43 23.92
N ALA A 55 21.92 -6.52 24.74
CA ALA A 55 21.83 -6.40 26.19
C ALA A 55 21.38 -5.00 26.66
N VAL A 56 21.91 -3.93 26.08
CA VAL A 56 21.51 -2.55 26.37
C VAL A 56 20.04 -2.32 26.03
N VAL A 57 19.58 -2.81 24.87
CA VAL A 57 18.18 -2.67 24.46
C VAL A 57 17.25 -3.51 25.34
N THR A 58 17.66 -4.72 25.75
CA THR A 58 16.90 -5.57 26.70
C THR A 58 16.76 -4.89 28.07
N ALA A 59 17.84 -4.29 28.59
CA ALA A 59 17.80 -3.48 29.81
C ALA A 59 16.87 -2.26 29.67
N GLY A 60 16.86 -1.63 28.49
CA GLY A 60 15.93 -0.55 28.14
C GLY A 60 14.46 -0.96 28.31
N VAL A 61 14.05 -2.14 27.83
CA VAL A 61 12.66 -2.65 28.02
C VAL A 61 12.32 -2.78 29.50
N MET A 62 13.24 -3.37 30.26
CA MET A 62 13.06 -3.67 31.68
C MET A 62 13.00 -2.39 32.54
N ALA A 63 13.47 -1.25 32.02
CA ALA A 63 13.37 0.06 32.65
C ALA A 63 12.04 0.80 32.35
N VAL A 64 11.34 0.50 31.25
CA VAL A 64 10.04 1.13 30.89
C VAL A 64 8.99 1.06 32.02
N PRO A 65 8.85 -0.04 32.79
CA PRO A 65 7.91 -0.13 33.91
C PRO A 65 8.14 0.91 35.01
N ALA A 66 9.38 1.37 35.20
CA ALA A 66 9.77 2.31 36.25
C ALA A 66 9.46 3.78 35.90
N ILE A 67 9.15 4.09 34.65
CA ILE A 67 8.83 5.45 34.21
C ILE A 67 7.38 5.79 34.59
N PRO A 68 7.09 6.93 35.25
CA PRO A 68 5.76 7.33 35.70
C PRO A 68 4.85 7.81 34.53
N LEU A 69 4.54 6.89 33.62
CA LEU A 69 3.69 7.11 32.45
C LEU A 69 2.25 6.62 32.69
N LYS A 70 1.29 7.23 31.98
CA LYS A 70 -0.09 6.74 31.92
C LYS A 70 -0.11 5.30 31.38
N PRO A 71 -0.98 4.40 31.87
CA PRO A 71 -0.90 2.97 31.57
C PRO A 71 -0.99 2.64 30.08
N HIS A 72 -1.77 3.40 29.30
CA HIS A 72 -1.86 3.23 27.83
C HIS A 72 -0.59 3.69 27.10
N VAL A 73 0.09 4.74 27.57
CA VAL A 73 1.38 5.19 27.00
C VAL A 73 2.45 4.17 27.32
N ARG A 74 2.48 3.65 28.56
CA ARG A 74 3.39 2.57 28.96
C ARG A 74 3.19 1.31 28.12
N ALA A 75 1.96 0.86 27.93
CA ALA A 75 1.66 -0.31 27.10
C ALA A 75 2.11 -0.12 25.64
N MET A 76 1.87 1.06 25.05
CA MET A 76 2.35 1.38 23.70
C MET A 76 3.88 1.42 23.63
N ALA A 77 4.55 2.05 24.60
CA ALA A 77 6.02 2.10 24.66
C ALA A 77 6.63 0.69 24.78
N THR A 78 6.07 -0.18 25.64
CA THR A 78 6.49 -1.59 25.72
C THR A 78 6.28 -2.32 24.40
N MET A 79 5.13 -2.17 23.73
CA MET A 79 4.90 -2.78 22.41
C MET A 79 5.92 -2.31 21.36
N LEU A 80 6.18 -1.00 21.28
CA LEU A 80 7.14 -0.41 20.35
C LEU A 80 8.55 -0.96 20.54
N ILE A 81 8.99 -1.05 21.80
CA ILE A 81 10.33 -1.53 22.14
C ILE A 81 10.45 -3.04 21.91
N CYS A 82 9.46 -3.85 22.32
CA CYS A 82 9.44 -5.27 21.99
C CYS A 82 9.48 -5.51 20.47
N ALA A 83 8.71 -4.74 19.70
CA ALA A 83 8.67 -4.86 18.24
C ALA A 83 10.00 -4.45 17.58
N ALA A 84 10.61 -3.33 18.01
CA ALA A 84 11.94 -2.92 17.56
C ALA A 84 13.02 -3.97 17.87
N ILE A 85 12.94 -4.64 19.02
CA ILE A 85 13.82 -5.77 19.38
C ILE A 85 13.59 -6.97 18.48
N THR A 86 12.34 -7.42 18.31
CA THR A 86 12.04 -8.58 17.46
C THR A 86 12.51 -8.34 16.02
N ALA A 87 12.27 -7.15 15.47
CA ALA A 87 12.78 -6.77 14.15
C ALA A 87 14.31 -6.69 14.12
N GLY A 88 14.94 -6.09 15.12
CA GLY A 88 16.40 -5.96 15.18
C GLY A 88 17.12 -7.31 15.33
N ILE A 89 16.62 -8.21 16.17
CA ILE A 89 17.15 -9.57 16.32
C ILE A 89 16.95 -10.38 15.04
N ALA A 90 15.74 -10.35 14.44
CA ALA A 90 15.48 -11.06 13.20
C ALA A 90 16.38 -10.56 12.06
N THR A 91 16.56 -9.23 11.95
CA THR A 91 17.43 -8.62 10.94
C THR A 91 18.89 -8.99 11.15
N LEU A 92 19.41 -8.83 12.37
CA LEU A 92 20.78 -9.17 12.69
C LEU A 92 21.07 -10.67 12.48
N ALA A 93 20.13 -11.55 12.83
CA ALA A 93 20.26 -12.98 12.59
C ALA A 93 20.26 -13.30 11.09
N PHE A 94 19.41 -12.63 10.30
CA PHE A 94 19.39 -12.75 8.84
C PHE A 94 20.70 -12.29 8.21
N ASP A 95 21.20 -11.10 8.57
CA ASP A 95 22.45 -10.55 8.03
C ASP A 95 23.67 -11.38 8.44
N LEU A 96 23.74 -11.84 9.70
CA LEU A 96 24.79 -12.75 10.16
C LEU A 96 24.75 -14.09 9.43
N HIS A 97 23.55 -14.64 9.18
CA HIS A 97 23.39 -15.90 8.45
C HIS A 97 23.79 -15.74 6.98
N ALA A 98 23.31 -14.69 6.31
CA ALA A 98 23.69 -14.35 4.95
C ALA A 98 25.21 -14.08 4.81
N TRP A 99 25.84 -13.47 5.83
CA TRP A 99 27.27 -13.18 5.84
C TRP A 99 28.15 -14.43 6.06
N HIS A 100 27.66 -15.42 6.82
CA HIS A 100 28.39 -16.68 7.06
C HIS A 100 27.98 -17.80 6.09
N ASP A 101 27.03 -17.56 5.19
CA ASP A 101 26.62 -18.51 4.17
C ASP A 101 27.82 -18.87 3.26
N PRO A 102 28.05 -20.17 2.93
CA PRO A 102 29.18 -20.60 2.11
C PRO A 102 29.28 -19.90 0.76
N ALA A 103 28.17 -19.55 0.12
CA ALA A 103 28.18 -18.83 -1.16
C ALA A 103 28.73 -17.39 -1.00
N SER A 104 28.40 -16.72 0.10
CA SER A 104 28.94 -15.37 0.39
C SER A 104 30.42 -15.40 0.79
N ILE A 105 30.86 -16.47 1.49
CA ILE A 105 32.27 -16.70 1.80
C ILE A 105 33.05 -16.94 0.50
N GLN A 106 32.52 -17.76 -0.41
CA GLN A 106 33.12 -18.03 -1.70
C GLN A 106 33.23 -16.76 -2.57
N ALA A 107 32.17 -15.95 -2.63
CA ALA A 107 32.13 -14.70 -3.38
C ALA A 107 33.17 -13.66 -2.92
N ARG A 108 33.48 -13.63 -1.61
CA ARG A 108 34.52 -12.76 -1.04
C ARG A 108 35.94 -13.35 -1.12
N GLY A 109 36.05 -14.62 -1.52
CA GLY A 109 37.31 -15.33 -1.68
C GLY A 109 37.96 -15.09 -3.05
N THR A 110 38.90 -15.96 -3.41
CA THR A 110 39.44 -16.01 -4.77
C THR A 110 38.37 -16.55 -5.73
N PRO A 111 38.13 -15.93 -6.89
CA PRO A 111 37.21 -16.47 -7.90
C PRO A 111 37.61 -17.89 -8.29
N ALA A 112 36.71 -18.84 -8.07
CA ALA A 112 36.88 -20.23 -8.47
C ALA A 112 35.53 -20.81 -8.91
N THR A 113 35.58 -21.72 -9.88
CA THR A 113 34.40 -22.42 -10.38
C THR A 113 33.90 -23.40 -9.33
N VAL A 114 32.63 -23.32 -9.00
CA VAL A 114 31.95 -24.15 -7.99
C VAL A 114 30.69 -24.76 -8.59
N ALA A 115 30.35 -25.96 -8.16
CA ALA A 115 29.08 -26.58 -8.50
C ALA A 115 28.03 -26.14 -7.46
N VAL A 116 26.91 -25.61 -7.93
CA VAL A 116 25.85 -25.05 -7.08
C VAL A 116 24.56 -25.77 -7.39
N HIS A 117 23.88 -26.26 -6.35
CA HIS A 117 22.51 -26.73 -6.45
C HIS A 117 21.58 -25.63 -5.95
N ALA A 118 20.71 -25.11 -6.81
CA ALA A 118 19.76 -24.06 -6.46
C ALA A 118 18.33 -24.40 -6.87
N HIS A 119 17.36 -23.79 -6.19
CA HIS A 119 15.95 -23.77 -6.55
C HIS A 119 15.66 -22.48 -7.30
N ILE A 120 15.05 -22.57 -8.48
CA ILE A 120 14.70 -21.38 -9.28
C ILE A 120 13.37 -20.81 -8.78
N ASP A 121 13.37 -19.56 -8.30
CA ASP A 121 12.19 -18.96 -7.67
C ASP A 121 11.32 -18.15 -8.67
N GLU A 122 11.99 -17.52 -9.63
CA GLU A 122 11.41 -16.65 -10.66
C GLU A 122 11.47 -17.33 -12.05
N PRO A 123 10.54 -17.08 -12.98
CA PRO A 123 10.71 -17.52 -14.36
C PRO A 123 11.94 -16.83 -14.98
N VAL A 124 12.54 -17.50 -15.97
CA VAL A 124 13.74 -17.00 -16.65
C VAL A 124 13.38 -15.77 -17.49
N THR A 125 14.25 -14.77 -17.47
CA THR A 125 14.09 -13.54 -18.25
C THR A 125 15.36 -13.22 -19.04
N ALA A 126 15.24 -12.35 -20.05
CA ALA A 126 16.40 -11.80 -20.76
C ALA A 126 17.43 -11.18 -19.78
N ALA A 127 18.72 -11.39 -20.04
CA ALA A 127 19.80 -10.88 -19.19
C ALA A 127 19.96 -9.35 -19.32
N ASP A 128 20.15 -8.66 -18.19
CA ASP A 128 20.50 -7.22 -18.15
C ASP A 128 21.98 -6.95 -18.49
N ARG A 129 22.79 -8.01 -18.64
CA ARG A 129 24.24 -7.97 -18.73
C ARG A 129 24.75 -8.59 -20.03
N ARG A 130 25.53 -7.81 -20.78
CA ARG A 130 26.20 -8.26 -22.02
C ARG A 130 27.07 -9.50 -21.79
N GLY A 131 26.98 -10.46 -22.70
CA GLY A 131 27.74 -11.73 -22.65
C GLY A 131 26.99 -12.89 -22.01
N TYR A 132 25.75 -12.67 -21.58
CA TYR A 132 24.78 -13.68 -21.18
C TYR A 132 23.47 -13.39 -21.88
N ASP A 133 22.67 -14.43 -22.12
CA ASP A 133 21.42 -14.32 -22.87
C ASP A 133 20.22 -14.32 -21.91
N CYS A 134 20.33 -15.07 -20.82
CA CYS A 134 19.26 -15.23 -19.83
C CYS A 134 19.74 -15.06 -18.39
N GLN A 135 18.78 -14.71 -17.53
CA GLN A 135 18.96 -14.61 -16.09
C GLN A 135 17.77 -15.18 -15.31
N ALA A 136 18.03 -15.65 -14.08
CA ALA A 136 16.99 -16.07 -13.15
C ALA A 136 17.43 -15.86 -11.69
N THR A 137 16.50 -15.48 -10.80
CA THR A 137 16.78 -15.50 -9.35
C THR A 137 16.58 -16.92 -8.82
N ALA A 138 17.55 -17.40 -8.04
CA ALA A 138 17.55 -18.73 -7.46
C ALA A 138 18.00 -18.71 -6.00
N GLN A 139 17.37 -19.53 -5.17
CA GLN A 139 17.84 -19.81 -3.82
C GLN A 139 18.77 -21.02 -3.83
N THR A 140 20.03 -20.82 -3.42
CA THR A 140 20.99 -21.93 -3.25
C THR A 140 20.49 -22.93 -2.19
N ARG A 141 20.92 -24.19 -2.31
CA ARG A 141 20.68 -25.26 -1.34
C ARG A 141 21.96 -25.99 -0.95
N ILE A 142 22.82 -26.25 -1.93
CA ILE A 142 24.12 -26.90 -1.74
C ILE A 142 25.16 -26.17 -2.57
N LEU A 143 26.31 -25.90 -1.96
CA LEU A 143 27.54 -25.49 -2.62
C LEU A 143 28.53 -26.66 -2.56
N ASP A 144 29.11 -27.04 -3.69
CA ASP A 144 30.12 -28.07 -3.83
C ASP A 144 31.38 -27.44 -4.46
N ASP A 145 32.41 -27.28 -3.62
CA ASP A 145 33.71 -26.73 -4.01
C ASP A 145 34.65 -27.79 -4.63
N GLY A 146 34.13 -28.99 -4.92
CA GLY A 146 34.88 -30.15 -5.41
C GLY A 146 35.60 -30.93 -4.31
N ILE A 147 35.65 -30.40 -3.08
CA ILE A 147 36.28 -31.04 -1.92
C ILE A 147 35.25 -31.31 -0.81
N VAL A 148 34.33 -30.37 -0.58
CA VAL A 148 33.32 -30.39 0.49
C VAL A 148 31.97 -29.85 -0.02
N ARG A 149 30.92 -30.65 0.17
CA ARG A 149 29.53 -30.20 0.02
C ARG A 149 29.06 -29.50 1.29
N ARG A 150 28.58 -28.26 1.15
CA ARG A 150 28.07 -27.43 2.25
C ARG A 150 26.64 -26.99 1.95
N ALA A 151 25.79 -26.97 2.97
CA ALA A 151 24.46 -26.38 2.85
C ALA A 151 24.58 -24.86 2.70
N SER A 152 23.80 -24.31 1.77
CA SER A 152 23.77 -22.89 1.41
C SER A 152 22.30 -22.48 1.28
N THR A 153 21.97 -21.23 1.55
CA THR A 153 20.61 -20.68 1.50
C THR A 153 20.54 -19.27 0.92
N ALA A 154 21.68 -18.73 0.48
CA ALA A 154 21.78 -17.44 -0.17
C ALA A 154 20.93 -17.37 -1.45
N SER A 155 20.33 -16.21 -1.68
CA SER A 155 19.74 -15.83 -2.97
C SER A 155 20.86 -15.39 -3.92
N ILE A 156 20.86 -15.96 -5.12
CA ILE A 156 21.81 -15.65 -6.20
C ILE A 156 21.04 -15.27 -7.47
N ARG A 157 21.59 -14.34 -8.25
CA ARG A 157 21.15 -14.09 -9.63
C ARG A 157 22.04 -14.94 -10.55
N VAL A 158 21.44 -15.92 -11.20
CA VAL A 158 22.11 -16.80 -12.16
C VAL A 158 22.10 -16.11 -13.51
N TYR A 159 23.26 -16.05 -14.17
CA TYR A 159 23.43 -15.60 -15.55
C TYR A 159 23.94 -16.76 -16.40
N ALA A 160 23.28 -17.05 -17.52
CA ALA A 160 23.60 -18.17 -18.39
C ALA A 160 23.50 -17.79 -19.88
N THR A 161 24.09 -18.63 -20.73
CA THR A 161 24.08 -18.48 -22.20
C THR A 161 23.06 -19.42 -22.83
N GLU A 162 22.68 -19.14 -24.08
CA GLU A 162 21.60 -19.76 -24.86
C GLU A 162 21.39 -21.28 -24.61
N GLN A 163 22.46 -22.07 -24.63
CA GLN A 163 22.40 -23.54 -24.44
C GLN A 163 21.91 -23.98 -23.06
N ASP A 164 22.19 -23.19 -22.02
CA ASP A 164 21.85 -23.48 -20.63
C ASP A 164 20.51 -22.86 -20.21
N CYS A 165 20.00 -21.87 -20.97
CA CYS A 165 18.76 -21.16 -20.68
C CYS A 165 17.54 -22.08 -20.64
N ALA A 166 17.40 -23.02 -21.59
CA ALA A 166 16.32 -24.01 -21.61
C ALA A 166 16.36 -24.99 -20.42
N GLY A 167 17.50 -25.13 -19.74
CA GLY A 167 17.63 -25.92 -18.52
C GLY A 167 16.98 -25.25 -17.31
N LEU A 168 17.01 -23.92 -17.26
CA LEU A 168 16.51 -23.09 -16.16
C LEU A 168 14.97 -23.07 -16.18
N THR A 169 14.33 -23.70 -15.19
CA THR A 169 12.87 -23.81 -15.10
C THR A 169 12.40 -23.47 -13.69
N ARG A 170 11.40 -22.57 -13.60
CA ARG A 170 10.82 -22.12 -12.32
C ARG A 170 10.33 -23.30 -11.48
N GLY A 171 10.65 -23.29 -10.18
CA GLY A 171 10.30 -24.35 -9.22
C GLY A 171 11.17 -25.62 -9.29
N ALA A 172 12.03 -25.76 -10.31
CA ALA A 172 12.96 -26.88 -10.40
C ALA A 172 14.15 -26.70 -9.44
N VAL A 173 14.75 -27.81 -9.00
CA VAL A 173 16.07 -27.80 -8.35
C VAL A 173 17.10 -28.26 -9.36
N ILE A 174 18.10 -27.42 -9.59
CA ILE A 174 19.04 -27.50 -10.71
C ILE A 174 20.47 -27.47 -10.17
N ALA A 175 21.36 -28.27 -10.77
CA ALA A 175 22.80 -28.16 -10.64
C ALA A 175 23.39 -27.39 -11.83
N PHE A 176 24.23 -26.41 -11.54
CA PHE A 176 25.04 -25.68 -12.52
C PHE A 176 26.45 -25.45 -11.98
N THR A 177 27.42 -25.33 -12.89
CA THR A 177 28.82 -24.99 -12.58
C THR A 177 29.09 -23.55 -13.00
N GLY A 178 29.79 -22.80 -12.16
CA GLY A 178 30.02 -21.38 -12.44
C GLY A 178 30.84 -20.65 -11.38
N THR A 179 31.12 -19.38 -11.63
CA THR A 179 31.86 -18.51 -10.71
C THR A 179 30.89 -17.62 -9.94
N ILE A 180 30.91 -17.69 -8.61
CA ILE A 180 30.14 -16.79 -7.74
C ILE A 180 30.94 -15.49 -7.55
N THR A 181 30.31 -14.35 -7.81
CA THR A 181 30.87 -13.02 -7.57
C THR A 181 29.90 -12.20 -6.70
N PRO A 182 30.38 -11.20 -5.94
CA PRO A 182 29.48 -10.18 -5.39
C PRO A 182 28.76 -9.48 -6.54
N ALA A 183 27.54 -9.00 -6.28
CA ALA A 183 26.80 -8.21 -7.25
C ALA A 183 27.33 -6.77 -7.32
N ASP A 184 27.57 -6.26 -8.54
CA ASP A 184 27.96 -4.87 -8.74
C ASP A 184 26.74 -3.91 -8.63
N TRP A 185 25.54 -4.39 -8.97
CA TRP A 185 24.26 -3.67 -8.86
C TRP A 185 23.07 -4.61 -8.66
N GLY A 186 21.89 -4.04 -8.40
CA GLY A 186 20.63 -4.77 -8.28
C GLY A 186 20.24 -5.16 -6.85
N ASN A 187 19.11 -5.85 -6.71
CA ASN A 187 18.52 -6.21 -5.40
C ASN A 187 19.02 -7.56 -4.84
N VAL A 188 19.78 -8.34 -5.60
CA VAL A 188 20.31 -9.65 -5.21
C VAL A 188 21.82 -9.51 -5.03
N ALA A 189 22.33 -9.79 -3.82
CA ALA A 189 23.70 -9.43 -3.42
C ALA A 189 24.81 -10.30 -4.03
N LEU A 190 24.45 -11.43 -4.66
CA LEU A 190 25.37 -12.40 -5.22
C LEU A 190 24.96 -12.75 -6.66
N TRP A 191 25.95 -12.80 -7.54
CA TRP A 191 25.79 -13.26 -8.92
C TRP A 191 26.49 -14.60 -9.10
N LEU A 192 25.91 -15.48 -9.90
CA LEU A 192 26.57 -16.67 -10.41
C LEU A 192 26.63 -16.57 -11.92
N ASN A 193 27.85 -16.56 -12.45
CA ASN A 193 28.09 -16.66 -13.88
C ASN A 193 28.23 -18.15 -14.22
N VAL A 194 27.25 -18.73 -14.92
CA VAL A 194 27.33 -20.13 -15.38
C VAL A 194 28.47 -20.23 -16.39
N GLN A 195 29.44 -21.10 -16.10
CA GLN A 195 30.68 -21.25 -16.85
C GLN A 195 31.15 -22.71 -16.71
N GLY A 196 30.94 -23.50 -17.76
CA GLY A 196 31.35 -24.89 -17.80
C GLY A 196 31.05 -25.55 -19.15
N THR A 197 31.62 -26.72 -19.36
CA THR A 197 31.22 -27.66 -20.43
C THR A 197 30.20 -28.70 -19.94
N ASP A 198 29.96 -28.75 -18.63
CA ASP A 198 28.95 -29.62 -18.02
C ASP A 198 27.57 -28.95 -18.15
N PRO A 199 26.61 -29.56 -18.87
CA PRO A 199 25.31 -28.94 -19.10
C PRO A 199 24.49 -28.85 -17.80
N VAL A 200 23.65 -27.81 -17.71
CA VAL A 200 22.70 -27.61 -16.62
C VAL A 200 21.88 -28.87 -16.33
N ARG A 201 22.09 -29.47 -15.14
CA ARG A 201 21.47 -30.75 -14.77
C ARG A 201 20.33 -30.56 -13.78
N ARG A 202 19.11 -30.90 -14.20
CA ARG A 202 17.94 -30.95 -13.31
C ARG A 202 18.10 -32.09 -12.28
N ILE A 203 17.98 -31.76 -11.00
CA ILE A 203 18.00 -32.70 -9.86
C ILE A 203 16.58 -33.10 -9.45
N ARG A 204 15.67 -32.12 -9.46
CA ARG A 204 14.27 -32.29 -9.08
C ARG A 204 13.39 -31.47 -10.02
N ASP A 205 12.38 -32.11 -10.56
CA ASP A 205 11.36 -31.46 -11.36
C ASP A 205 10.50 -30.48 -10.55
N PRO A 206 9.95 -29.45 -11.21
CA PRO A 206 9.07 -28.47 -10.60
C PRO A 206 7.79 -29.10 -10.02
N SER A 207 7.13 -28.40 -9.11
CA SER A 207 5.85 -28.88 -8.58
C SER A 207 4.77 -28.85 -9.66
N MET A 208 3.72 -29.66 -9.52
CA MET A 208 2.59 -29.64 -10.45
C MET A 208 1.97 -28.24 -10.60
N ALA A 209 1.95 -27.44 -9.53
CA ALA A 209 1.45 -26.07 -9.58
C ALA A 209 2.34 -25.18 -10.45
N ASP A 210 3.66 -25.25 -10.25
CA ASP A 210 4.63 -24.48 -11.04
C ASP A 210 4.60 -24.91 -12.51
N THR A 211 4.57 -26.22 -12.79
CA THR A 211 4.44 -26.76 -14.16
C THR A 211 3.16 -26.24 -14.84
N THR A 212 2.02 -26.25 -14.15
CA THR A 212 0.78 -25.71 -14.72
C THR A 212 0.82 -24.19 -14.92
N ALA A 213 1.44 -23.45 -14.00
CA ALA A 213 1.57 -22.00 -14.11
C ALA A 213 2.49 -21.62 -15.29
N THR A 214 3.62 -22.30 -15.44
CA THR A 214 4.56 -22.12 -16.57
C THR A 214 3.88 -22.45 -17.90
N ALA A 215 3.19 -23.58 -18.03
CA ALA A 215 2.47 -23.94 -19.26
C ALA A 215 1.34 -22.95 -19.61
N MET A 216 0.67 -22.35 -18.60
CA MET A 216 -0.31 -21.29 -18.83
C MET A 216 0.35 -19.96 -19.26
N GLN A 217 1.54 -19.65 -18.74
CA GLN A 217 2.32 -18.48 -19.14
C GLN A 217 2.84 -18.62 -20.58
N GLU A 218 3.48 -19.75 -20.92
CA GLU A 218 3.96 -20.07 -22.28
C GLU A 218 2.82 -20.00 -23.31
N ALA A 219 1.68 -20.64 -23.03
CA ALA A 219 0.51 -20.59 -23.90
C ALA A 219 -0.05 -19.16 -24.07
N PHE A 220 0.12 -18.30 -23.07
CA PHE A 220 -0.29 -16.91 -23.12
C PHE A 220 0.69 -16.05 -23.93
N PHE A 221 2.01 -16.24 -23.77
CA PHE A 221 3.02 -15.56 -24.58
C PHE A 221 2.84 -15.86 -26.08
N ALA A 222 2.70 -17.14 -26.44
CA ALA A 222 2.42 -17.58 -27.81
C ALA A 222 1.10 -17.02 -28.40
N VAL A 223 0.13 -16.65 -27.55
CA VAL A 223 -1.08 -15.94 -27.96
C VAL A 223 -0.83 -14.44 -28.12
N THR A 224 -0.04 -13.81 -27.25
CA THR A 224 0.29 -12.38 -27.35
C THR A 224 1.23 -12.05 -28.50
N ASP A 225 2.07 -12.98 -28.96
CA ASP A 225 2.93 -12.78 -30.15
C ASP A 225 2.18 -12.54 -31.46
N ARG A 226 0.89 -12.88 -31.50
CA ARG A 226 0.00 -12.57 -32.62
C ARG A 226 -0.52 -11.12 -32.62
N LEU A 227 -0.15 -10.30 -31.63
CA LEU A 227 -0.52 -8.89 -31.52
C LEU A 227 0.53 -7.98 -32.17
N ASP A 228 0.17 -6.71 -32.37
CA ASP A 228 1.10 -5.63 -32.74
C ASP A 228 2.20 -5.47 -31.67
N ASP A 229 3.38 -4.94 -32.03
CA ASP A 229 4.56 -4.83 -31.14
C ASP A 229 4.27 -4.21 -29.77
N GLN A 230 3.44 -3.15 -29.76
CA GLN A 230 2.87 -2.53 -28.56
C GLN A 230 2.22 -3.58 -27.64
N GLY A 231 1.34 -4.41 -28.20
CA GLY A 231 0.56 -5.41 -27.49
C GLY A 231 1.42 -6.55 -26.99
N ARG A 232 2.40 -6.99 -27.80
CA ARG A 232 3.42 -7.99 -27.42
C ARG A 232 4.18 -7.57 -26.16
N VAL A 233 4.60 -6.30 -26.07
CA VAL A 233 5.32 -5.77 -24.90
C VAL A 233 4.38 -5.56 -23.69
N LEU A 234 3.28 -4.82 -23.87
CA LEU A 234 2.52 -4.24 -22.76
C LEU A 234 1.38 -5.13 -22.24
N VAL A 235 0.82 -6.04 -23.04
CA VAL A 235 -0.24 -6.94 -22.55
C VAL A 235 0.33 -7.93 -21.51
N PRO A 236 1.48 -8.61 -21.73
CA PRO A 236 2.15 -9.39 -20.69
C PRO A 236 2.61 -8.56 -19.49
N GLY A 237 3.13 -7.35 -19.71
CA GLY A 237 3.51 -6.44 -18.61
C GLY A 237 2.35 -6.17 -17.66
N LEU A 238 1.19 -5.80 -18.19
CA LEU A 238 0.00 -5.52 -17.37
C LEU A 238 -0.58 -6.78 -16.69
N THR A 239 -0.48 -7.97 -17.27
CA THR A 239 -1.12 -9.19 -16.74
C THR A 239 -0.22 -10.00 -15.82
N LEU A 240 1.03 -10.20 -16.19
CA LEU A 240 2.02 -11.05 -15.52
C LEU A 240 3.06 -10.25 -14.75
N GLY A 241 3.27 -8.97 -15.08
CA GLY A 241 4.31 -8.13 -14.46
C GLY A 241 5.70 -8.39 -15.03
N LEU A 242 5.75 -9.00 -16.20
CA LEU A 242 6.93 -9.27 -17.00
C LEU A 242 6.64 -8.73 -18.41
N LEU A 243 7.51 -7.90 -18.97
CA LEU A 243 7.29 -7.33 -20.29
C LEU A 243 7.55 -8.39 -21.37
N GLY A 244 6.91 -8.27 -22.53
CA GLY A 244 7.03 -9.26 -23.60
C GLY A 244 8.48 -9.52 -24.04
N GLN A 245 9.32 -8.48 -24.13
CA GLN A 245 10.72 -8.63 -24.52
C GLN A 245 11.62 -9.23 -23.42
N ASP A 246 11.13 -9.31 -22.18
CA ASP A 246 11.86 -9.95 -21.09
C ASP A 246 11.66 -11.47 -21.13
N HIS A 247 10.68 -11.98 -21.87
CA HIS A 247 10.49 -13.41 -22.12
C HIS A 247 11.53 -13.93 -23.12
N ILE A 248 11.92 -15.19 -22.98
CA ILE A 248 12.84 -15.88 -23.87
C ILE A 248 12.07 -17.02 -24.52
N ASP A 249 11.80 -16.89 -25.81
CA ASP A 249 11.21 -17.93 -26.65
C ASP A 249 12.30 -18.87 -27.21
N ASP A 250 11.91 -20.09 -27.59
CA ASP A 250 12.74 -21.05 -28.36
C ASP A 250 13.01 -20.60 -29.82
N GLY A 251 13.07 -19.29 -30.10
CA GLY A 251 13.42 -18.72 -31.41
C GLY A 251 12.33 -18.82 -32.49
N ALA A 252 11.09 -19.19 -32.15
CA ALA A 252 10.01 -19.40 -33.10
C ALA A 252 9.27 -18.11 -33.54
N GLY A 253 9.39 -17.01 -32.78
CA GLY A 253 8.72 -15.73 -33.03
C GLY A 253 9.62 -14.66 -33.65
N PRO A 254 9.05 -13.62 -34.30
CA PRO A 254 9.83 -12.46 -34.73
C PRO A 254 10.31 -11.67 -33.51
N ALA A 255 11.63 -11.52 -33.34
CA ALA A 255 12.20 -10.79 -32.21
C ALA A 255 11.62 -9.36 -32.10
N ILE A 256 11.22 -8.96 -30.88
CA ILE A 256 10.78 -7.59 -30.60
C ILE A 256 11.98 -6.66 -30.76
N ASP A 257 11.80 -5.51 -31.40
CA ASP A 257 12.84 -4.49 -31.47
C ASP A 257 13.13 -3.95 -30.06
N GLY A 258 14.29 -4.34 -29.51
CA GLY A 258 14.73 -3.90 -28.18
C GLY A 258 14.88 -2.38 -28.06
N THR A 259 15.08 -1.65 -29.16
CA THR A 259 15.12 -0.18 -29.15
C THR A 259 13.72 0.43 -29.00
N TYR A 260 12.69 -0.17 -29.61
CA TYR A 260 11.29 0.21 -29.38
C TYR A 260 10.88 -0.09 -27.94
N ALA A 261 11.16 -1.30 -27.44
CA ALA A 261 10.79 -1.71 -26.08
C ALA A 261 11.44 -0.81 -25.01
N ALA A 262 12.74 -0.54 -25.11
CA ALA A 262 13.45 0.36 -24.18
C ALA A 262 12.94 1.82 -24.27
N THR A 263 12.61 2.30 -25.46
CA THR A 263 12.02 3.65 -25.65
C THR A 263 10.63 3.74 -25.02
N LEU A 264 9.83 2.68 -25.14
CA LEU A 264 8.50 2.58 -24.55
C LEU A 264 8.56 2.54 -23.02
N GLU A 265 9.48 1.76 -22.45
CA GLU A 265 9.71 1.74 -21.00
C GLU A 265 10.11 3.12 -20.47
N ASP A 266 11.06 3.80 -21.13
CA ASP A 266 11.47 5.16 -20.75
C ASP A 266 10.30 6.15 -20.78
N GLN A 267 9.45 6.09 -21.81
CA GLN A 267 8.26 6.94 -21.91
C GLN A 267 7.25 6.64 -20.79
N PHE A 268 7.01 5.38 -20.42
CA PHE A 268 6.15 5.01 -19.29
C PHE A 268 6.72 5.49 -17.95
N ARG A 269 8.05 5.47 -17.81
CA ARG A 269 8.78 5.98 -16.65
C ARG A 269 8.70 7.50 -16.54
N ARG A 270 9.01 8.24 -17.61
CA ARG A 270 8.92 9.71 -17.67
C ARG A 270 7.49 10.23 -17.54
N ALA A 271 6.50 9.53 -18.09
CA ALA A 271 5.09 9.80 -17.85
C ALA A 271 4.60 9.40 -16.44
N GLY A 272 5.44 8.73 -15.63
CA GLY A 272 5.12 8.33 -14.26
C GLY A 272 4.00 7.29 -14.15
N ILE A 273 3.85 6.43 -15.15
CA ILE A 273 2.86 5.34 -15.22
C ILE A 273 3.50 3.93 -15.28
N MET A 274 4.83 3.84 -15.20
CA MET A 274 5.60 2.58 -15.12
C MET A 274 5.04 1.55 -14.11
N HIS A 275 4.49 2.02 -12.99
CA HIS A 275 3.86 1.18 -11.96
C HIS A 275 2.61 0.39 -12.43
N LEU A 276 2.12 0.63 -13.65
CA LEU A 276 1.08 -0.17 -14.31
C LEU A 276 1.66 -1.42 -14.98
N MET A 277 2.93 -1.39 -15.38
CA MET A 277 3.63 -2.51 -16.04
C MET A 277 4.17 -3.55 -15.04
N ALA A 278 4.17 -3.22 -13.75
CA ALA A 278 4.36 -4.18 -12.68
C ALA A 278 2.99 -4.56 -12.08
N VAL A 279 2.74 -5.84 -11.79
CA VAL A 279 1.46 -6.24 -11.17
C VAL A 279 1.31 -5.61 -9.79
N SER A 280 0.53 -4.54 -9.77
CA SER A 280 0.21 -3.80 -8.55
C SER A 280 -0.90 -4.50 -7.77
N GLY A 281 -0.97 -4.24 -6.45
CA GLY A 281 -2.10 -4.68 -5.63
C GLY A 281 -3.48 -4.17 -6.07
N GLY A 282 -3.55 -3.25 -7.03
CA GLY A 282 -4.80 -2.87 -7.71
C GLY A 282 -5.40 -4.02 -8.54
N HIS A 283 -4.56 -4.79 -9.24
CA HIS A 283 -4.97 -5.97 -10.01
C HIS A 283 -5.64 -7.01 -9.10
N PHE A 284 -4.98 -7.34 -7.99
CA PHE A 284 -5.53 -8.19 -6.93
C PHE A 284 -6.85 -7.65 -6.35
N ALA A 285 -6.95 -6.34 -6.10
CA ALA A 285 -8.17 -5.73 -5.57
C ALA A 285 -9.35 -5.79 -6.56
N LEU A 286 -9.10 -5.59 -7.86
CA LEU A 286 -10.11 -5.70 -8.92
C LEU A 286 -10.67 -7.12 -9.01
N ILE A 287 -9.78 -8.12 -9.09
CA ILE A 287 -10.16 -9.53 -9.17
C ILE A 287 -10.86 -9.99 -7.88
N ALA A 288 -10.37 -9.58 -6.70
CA ALA A 288 -11.04 -9.89 -5.44
C ALA A 288 -12.45 -9.26 -5.35
N GLU A 289 -12.66 -8.04 -5.86
CA GLU A 289 -13.97 -7.41 -5.91
C GLU A 289 -14.91 -8.13 -6.90
N LEU A 290 -14.40 -8.58 -8.05
CA LEU A 290 -15.15 -9.42 -9.00
C LEU A 290 -15.56 -10.75 -8.36
N THR A 291 -14.63 -11.49 -7.76
CA THR A 291 -14.89 -12.73 -7.01
C THR A 291 -15.90 -12.52 -5.89
N ARG A 292 -15.80 -11.41 -5.16
CA ARG A 292 -16.76 -11.05 -4.08
C ARG A 292 -18.16 -10.78 -4.62
N ARG A 293 -18.28 -10.15 -5.80
CA ARG A 293 -19.58 -9.90 -6.48
C ARG A 293 -20.18 -11.20 -7.02
N LEU A 294 -19.41 -12.00 -7.75
CA LEU A 294 -19.85 -13.30 -8.26
C LEU A 294 -20.31 -14.21 -7.12
N GLY A 295 -19.54 -14.32 -6.03
CA GLY A 295 -19.93 -15.10 -4.87
C GLY A 295 -21.14 -14.54 -4.10
N ALA A 296 -21.43 -13.25 -4.22
CA ALA A 296 -22.67 -12.66 -3.69
C ALA A 296 -23.88 -12.91 -4.60
N TRP A 297 -23.69 -12.89 -5.92
CA TRP A 297 -24.70 -13.22 -6.92
C TRP A 297 -25.12 -14.69 -6.86
N LEU A 298 -24.17 -15.59 -6.60
CA LEU A 298 -24.40 -17.02 -6.34
C LEU A 298 -24.93 -17.33 -4.91
N LEU A 299 -25.22 -16.31 -4.09
CA LEU A 299 -25.67 -16.43 -2.69
C LEU A 299 -24.82 -17.36 -1.80
N LEU A 300 -23.51 -17.45 -2.07
CA LEU A 300 -22.60 -18.32 -1.31
C LEU A 300 -22.50 -17.92 0.16
N ASP A 301 -22.40 -18.91 1.06
CA ASP A 301 -22.14 -18.66 2.48
C ASP A 301 -20.84 -17.86 2.66
N ARG A 302 -20.81 -17.06 3.73
CA ARG A 302 -19.70 -16.20 4.12
C ARG A 302 -18.38 -16.95 4.22
N ARG A 303 -18.37 -18.22 4.66
CA ARG A 303 -17.16 -19.05 4.76
C ARG A 303 -16.68 -19.47 3.38
N ILE A 304 -17.57 -19.93 2.50
CA ILE A 304 -17.24 -20.34 1.13
C ILE A 304 -16.72 -19.13 0.34
N ARG A 305 -17.38 -17.97 0.44
CA ARG A 305 -16.90 -16.73 -0.20
C ARG A 305 -15.53 -16.28 0.31
N ALA A 306 -15.22 -16.49 1.60
CA ALA A 306 -13.91 -16.19 2.15
C ALA A 306 -12.83 -17.17 1.66
N ALA A 307 -13.14 -18.47 1.59
CA ALA A 307 -12.26 -19.49 1.02
C ALA A 307 -11.99 -19.23 -0.47
N LEU A 308 -13.02 -18.91 -1.24
CA LEU A 308 -12.90 -18.54 -2.66
C LEU A 308 -12.01 -17.31 -2.85
N LEU A 309 -12.20 -16.25 -2.04
CA LEU A 309 -11.31 -15.08 -2.05
C LEU A 309 -9.86 -15.46 -1.74
N ALA A 310 -9.61 -16.24 -0.70
CA ALA A 310 -8.26 -16.69 -0.34
C ALA A 310 -7.61 -17.50 -1.47
N ALA A 311 -8.35 -18.45 -2.06
CA ALA A 311 -7.91 -19.22 -3.21
C ALA A 311 -7.59 -18.34 -4.43
N THR A 312 -8.41 -17.31 -4.71
CA THR A 312 -8.15 -16.35 -5.79
C THR A 312 -6.87 -15.55 -5.56
N TYR A 313 -6.60 -15.07 -4.33
CA TYR A 313 -5.35 -14.36 -4.02
C TYR A 313 -4.13 -15.28 -4.20
N ILE A 314 -4.21 -16.54 -3.76
CA ILE A 314 -3.13 -17.52 -3.89
C ILE A 314 -2.90 -17.89 -5.36
N ALA A 315 -3.95 -18.19 -6.13
CA ALA A 315 -3.85 -18.54 -7.54
C ALA A 315 -3.26 -17.39 -8.37
N LEU A 316 -3.72 -16.15 -8.15
CA LEU A 316 -3.17 -14.99 -8.85
C LEU A 316 -1.70 -14.72 -8.47
N ALA A 317 -1.32 -14.94 -7.21
CA ALA A 317 0.08 -14.80 -6.77
C ALA A 317 1.01 -15.90 -7.31
N ALA A 318 0.48 -17.09 -7.66
CA ALA A 318 1.26 -18.15 -8.30
C ALA A 318 1.47 -17.90 -9.81
N LEU A 319 0.42 -17.43 -10.49
CA LEU A 319 0.41 -17.13 -11.94
C LEU A 319 1.19 -15.85 -12.31
N VAL A 320 1.32 -14.89 -11.40
CA VAL A 320 2.02 -13.61 -11.61
C VAL A 320 3.51 -13.74 -11.25
N PHE A 321 4.37 -12.90 -11.85
CA PHE A 321 5.78 -12.83 -11.50
C PHE A 321 5.98 -12.44 -10.02
N PRO A 322 6.80 -13.16 -9.24
CA PRO A 322 7.04 -12.84 -7.83
C PRO A 322 7.54 -11.41 -7.62
N SER A 323 6.84 -10.60 -6.82
CA SER A 323 7.30 -9.25 -6.49
C SER A 323 6.89 -8.82 -5.09
N ALA A 324 7.63 -7.85 -4.53
CA ALA A 324 7.31 -7.28 -3.22
C ALA A 324 5.89 -6.68 -3.14
N SER A 325 5.35 -6.20 -4.27
CA SER A 325 3.97 -5.70 -4.38
C SER A 325 2.94 -6.84 -4.34
N VAL A 326 3.23 -7.96 -5.01
CA VAL A 326 2.44 -9.20 -4.99
C VAL A 326 2.39 -9.80 -3.59
N THR A 327 3.54 -9.95 -2.92
CA THR A 327 3.60 -10.47 -1.54
C THR A 327 2.76 -9.62 -0.57
N ARG A 328 2.86 -8.29 -0.66
CA ARG A 328 2.01 -7.37 0.12
C ARG A 328 0.52 -7.54 -0.21
N ALA A 329 0.17 -7.65 -1.49
CA ALA A 329 -1.21 -7.80 -1.94
C ALA A 329 -1.83 -9.14 -1.49
N LEU A 330 -1.07 -10.23 -1.57
CA LEU A 330 -1.44 -11.56 -1.08
C LEU A 330 -1.73 -11.53 0.42
N ILE A 331 -0.80 -11.04 1.25
CA ILE A 331 -0.97 -11.02 2.72
C ILE A 331 -2.14 -10.11 3.13
N MET A 332 -2.25 -8.91 2.56
CA MET A 332 -3.41 -8.04 2.81
C MET A 332 -4.72 -8.69 2.35
N GLY A 333 -4.70 -9.44 1.24
CA GLY A 333 -5.83 -10.20 0.72
C GLY A 333 -6.27 -11.35 1.62
N LEU A 334 -5.33 -12.10 2.19
CA LEU A 334 -5.58 -13.16 3.17
C LEU A 334 -6.10 -12.60 4.50
N ILE A 335 -5.58 -11.46 4.97
CA ILE A 335 -6.13 -10.74 6.13
C ILE A 335 -7.57 -10.28 5.84
N ALA A 336 -7.84 -9.78 4.63
CA ALA A 336 -9.17 -9.36 4.22
C ALA A 336 -10.16 -10.54 4.10
N SER A 337 -9.74 -11.69 3.55
CA SER A 337 -10.57 -12.89 3.41
C SER A 337 -10.88 -13.50 4.80
N ALA A 338 -9.91 -13.55 5.71
CA ALA A 338 -10.12 -13.91 7.11
C ALA A 338 -11.12 -12.93 7.79
N GLY A 339 -11.00 -11.63 7.52
CA GLY A 339 -11.96 -10.62 7.94
C GLY A 339 -13.39 -10.93 7.47
N VAL A 340 -13.55 -11.33 6.19
CA VAL A 340 -14.84 -11.77 5.63
C VAL A 340 -15.35 -13.02 6.34
N ALA A 341 -14.52 -14.05 6.54
CA ALA A 341 -14.91 -15.27 7.25
C ALA A 341 -15.43 -15.00 8.67
N LEU A 342 -14.76 -14.09 9.39
CA LEU A 342 -15.11 -13.63 10.73
C LEU A 342 -16.31 -12.64 10.76
N GLY A 343 -16.76 -12.15 9.60
CA GLY A 343 -17.82 -11.13 9.52
C GLY A 343 -17.37 -9.74 9.99
N ARG A 344 -16.07 -9.48 10.05
CA ARG A 344 -15.49 -8.19 10.43
C ARG A 344 -15.36 -7.28 9.21
N ARG A 345 -15.47 -5.97 9.42
CA ARG A 345 -15.20 -4.97 8.37
C ARG A 345 -13.69 -4.89 8.13
N SER A 346 -13.29 -4.77 6.87
CA SER A 346 -11.88 -4.54 6.51
C SER A 346 -11.36 -3.23 7.09
N GLN A 347 -10.13 -3.26 7.61
CA GLN A 347 -9.44 -2.11 8.21
C GLN A 347 -8.09 -1.94 7.50
N PRO A 348 -7.98 -1.10 6.46
CA PRO A 348 -6.82 -1.10 5.57
C PRO A 348 -5.51 -0.69 6.26
N ILE A 349 -5.54 0.27 7.20
CA ILE A 349 -4.35 0.67 7.98
C ILE A 349 -3.84 -0.49 8.85
N SER A 350 -4.76 -1.17 9.55
CA SER A 350 -4.43 -2.31 10.41
C SER A 350 -3.91 -3.50 9.59
N ALA A 351 -4.55 -3.80 8.45
CA ALA A 351 -4.10 -4.84 7.52
C ALA A 351 -2.71 -4.54 6.92
N LEU A 352 -2.44 -3.28 6.53
CA LEU A 352 -1.11 -2.86 6.07
C LEU A 352 -0.06 -3.00 7.19
N SER A 353 -0.39 -2.54 8.40
CA SER A 353 0.52 -2.64 9.55
C SER A 353 0.87 -4.09 9.87
N TRP A 354 -0.13 -4.98 9.93
CA TRP A 354 0.11 -6.42 10.09
C TRP A 354 0.89 -7.03 8.93
N THR A 355 0.68 -6.57 7.69
CA THR A 355 1.45 -7.04 6.54
C THR A 355 2.92 -6.68 6.67
N VAL A 356 3.24 -5.43 7.05
CA VAL A 356 4.62 -5.01 7.33
C VAL A 356 5.25 -5.84 8.45
N VAL A 357 4.53 -6.05 9.56
CA VAL A 357 5.00 -6.88 10.68
C VAL A 357 5.28 -8.32 10.24
N ILE A 358 4.38 -8.95 9.47
CA ILE A 358 4.53 -10.34 9.01
C ILE A 358 5.68 -10.47 8.01
N VAL A 359 5.75 -9.57 7.02
CA VAL A 359 6.81 -9.60 6.00
C VAL A 359 8.18 -9.40 6.64
N LEU A 360 8.36 -8.39 7.50
CA LEU A 360 9.66 -8.11 8.11
C LEU A 360 10.14 -9.16 9.13
N VAL A 361 9.23 -10.01 9.64
CA VAL A 361 9.58 -11.16 10.50
C VAL A 361 9.92 -12.39 9.66
N ALA A 362 9.29 -12.58 8.51
CA ALA A 362 9.55 -13.70 7.61
C ALA A 362 10.81 -13.47 6.74
N ASP A 363 10.99 -12.24 6.25
CA ASP A 363 12.12 -11.81 5.42
C ASP A 363 12.51 -10.36 5.77
N PRO A 364 13.55 -10.18 6.62
CA PRO A 364 14.06 -8.86 6.98
C PRO A 364 14.68 -8.07 5.81
N ALA A 365 15.06 -8.70 4.69
CA ALA A 365 15.61 -8.00 3.52
C ALA A 365 14.57 -7.11 2.85
N MET A 366 13.28 -7.46 2.95
CA MET A 366 12.17 -6.66 2.43
C MET A 366 12.09 -5.24 3.02
N SER A 367 12.76 -4.97 4.15
CA SER A 367 12.89 -3.61 4.68
C SER A 367 13.69 -2.67 3.76
N ARG A 368 14.70 -3.21 3.05
CA ARG A 368 15.54 -2.50 2.06
C ARG A 368 14.92 -2.50 0.65
N SER A 369 13.88 -3.31 0.39
CA SER A 369 13.24 -3.39 -0.92
C SER A 369 12.45 -2.12 -1.27
N TYR A 370 12.92 -1.37 -2.27
CA TYR A 370 12.22 -0.21 -2.81
C TYR A 370 10.78 -0.55 -3.26
N GLY A 371 10.57 -1.71 -3.88
CA GLY A 371 9.24 -2.16 -4.31
C GLY A 371 8.28 -2.36 -3.13
N PHE A 372 8.76 -2.90 -2.01
CA PHE A 372 7.96 -3.04 -0.79
C PHE A 372 7.64 -1.68 -0.15
N ALA A 373 8.64 -0.79 -0.11
CA ALA A 373 8.53 0.57 0.41
C ALA A 373 7.52 1.40 -0.38
N LEU A 374 7.67 1.49 -1.71
CA LEU A 374 6.78 2.21 -2.61
C LEU A 374 5.34 1.68 -2.52
N SER A 375 5.15 0.35 -2.58
CA SER A 375 3.81 -0.26 -2.58
C SER A 375 3.09 -0.06 -1.23
N SER A 376 3.84 -0.06 -0.11
CA SER A 376 3.30 0.21 1.22
C SER A 376 2.99 1.69 1.45
N ALA A 377 3.89 2.58 1.02
CA ALA A 377 3.72 4.03 1.10
C ALA A 377 2.54 4.51 0.26
N ALA A 378 2.37 4.01 -0.97
CA ALA A 378 1.22 4.32 -1.82
C ALA A 378 -0.12 3.98 -1.12
N VAL A 379 -0.25 2.79 -0.54
CA VAL A 379 -1.48 2.38 0.17
C VAL A 379 -1.70 3.23 1.41
N LEU A 380 -0.65 3.55 2.17
CA LEU A 380 -0.74 4.44 3.33
C LEU A 380 -1.25 5.83 2.91
N GLY A 381 -0.66 6.42 1.88
CA GLY A 381 -1.05 7.71 1.33
C GLY A 381 -2.50 7.73 0.83
N ILE A 382 -2.89 6.74 0.02
CA ILE A 382 -4.28 6.59 -0.47
C ILE A 382 -5.26 6.52 0.71
N VAL A 383 -5.01 5.69 1.72
CA VAL A 383 -5.95 5.47 2.83
C VAL A 383 -6.07 6.70 3.74
N ILE A 384 -5.00 7.46 3.92
CA ILE A 384 -4.97 8.65 4.80
C ILE A 384 -5.49 9.90 4.06
N CYS A 385 -4.95 10.17 2.87
CA CYS A 385 -5.12 11.44 2.17
C CYS A 385 -6.27 11.43 1.15
N SER A 386 -6.51 10.33 0.43
CA SER A 386 -7.52 10.31 -0.64
C SER A 386 -8.92 10.75 -0.19
N PRO A 387 -9.48 10.29 0.95
CA PRO A 387 -10.82 10.74 1.39
C PRO A 387 -10.90 12.25 1.70
N ALA A 388 -9.78 12.88 2.09
CA ALA A 388 -9.71 14.31 2.34
C ALA A 388 -9.57 15.11 1.04
N LEU A 389 -8.73 14.63 0.11
CA LEU A 389 -8.55 15.20 -1.23
C LEU A 389 -9.85 15.09 -2.06
N GLU A 390 -10.51 13.92 -2.08
CA GLU A 390 -11.78 13.71 -2.78
C GLU A 390 -12.81 14.75 -2.32
N LYS A 391 -12.96 14.92 -1.00
CA LYS A 391 -13.92 15.88 -0.43
C LYS A 391 -13.62 17.33 -0.85
N ALA A 392 -12.35 17.70 -1.01
CA ALA A 392 -11.96 19.02 -1.49
C ALA A 392 -12.23 19.15 -3.01
N LEU A 393 -11.79 18.17 -3.80
CA LEU A 393 -11.92 18.16 -5.27
C LEU A 393 -13.38 18.08 -5.74
N ARG A 394 -14.27 17.41 -5.01
CA ARG A 394 -15.72 17.39 -5.26
C ARG A 394 -16.39 18.78 -5.26
N THR A 395 -15.71 19.82 -4.77
CA THR A 395 -16.20 21.22 -4.89
C THR A 395 -15.89 21.87 -6.25
N ALA A 396 -15.05 21.24 -7.07
CA ALA A 396 -14.57 21.75 -8.35
C ALA A 396 -14.88 20.81 -9.53
N MET A 397 -14.98 19.48 -9.31
CA MET A 397 -15.13 18.45 -10.35
C MET A 397 -16.11 17.33 -9.93
N PRO A 398 -16.65 16.53 -10.88
CA PRO A 398 -17.53 15.40 -10.59
C PRO A 398 -16.88 14.34 -9.68
N LYS A 399 -17.70 13.61 -8.94
CA LYS A 399 -17.30 12.56 -7.99
C LYS A 399 -16.31 11.52 -8.53
N PRO A 400 -16.51 10.84 -9.69
CA PRO A 400 -15.54 9.85 -10.18
C PRO A 400 -14.20 10.49 -10.53
N LEU A 401 -14.21 11.69 -11.12
CA LEU A 401 -13.00 12.44 -11.46
C LEU A 401 -12.23 12.87 -10.20
N ALA A 402 -12.95 13.38 -9.19
CA ALA A 402 -12.39 13.71 -7.88
C ALA A 402 -11.78 12.49 -7.18
N GLN A 403 -12.37 11.30 -7.31
CA GLN A 403 -11.85 10.07 -6.71
C GLN A 403 -10.56 9.60 -7.38
N MET A 404 -10.51 9.59 -8.71
CA MET A 404 -9.29 9.23 -9.45
C MET A 404 -8.13 10.17 -9.11
N VAL A 405 -8.33 11.49 -9.25
CA VAL A 405 -7.28 12.49 -8.95
C VAL A 405 -6.89 12.46 -7.46
N ALA A 406 -7.83 12.29 -6.53
CA ALA A 406 -7.51 12.18 -5.12
C ALA A 406 -6.66 10.94 -4.81
N MET A 407 -6.94 9.80 -5.45
CA MET A 407 -6.19 8.56 -5.26
C MET A 407 -4.79 8.63 -5.85
N THR A 408 -4.63 9.14 -7.07
CA THR A 408 -3.32 9.25 -7.74
C THR A 408 -2.42 10.24 -7.01
N THR A 409 -2.92 11.43 -6.67
CA THR A 409 -2.14 12.43 -5.92
C THR A 409 -1.83 11.95 -4.50
N ALA A 410 -2.75 11.26 -3.82
CA ALA A 410 -2.49 10.71 -2.49
C ALA A 410 -1.45 9.58 -2.48
N ALA A 411 -1.36 8.78 -3.54
CA ALA A 411 -0.32 7.78 -3.72
C ALA A 411 1.05 8.46 -3.95
N GLN A 412 1.11 9.37 -4.94
CA GLN A 412 2.34 10.08 -5.32
C GLN A 412 2.97 10.85 -4.16
N LEU A 413 2.17 11.58 -3.36
CA LEU A 413 2.63 12.32 -2.18
C LEU A 413 3.27 11.44 -1.07
N PHE A 414 3.20 10.11 -1.19
CA PHE A 414 3.86 9.19 -0.27
C PHE A 414 4.95 8.36 -0.96
N THR A 415 4.90 8.20 -2.29
CA THR A 415 5.92 7.48 -3.05
C THR A 415 7.05 8.38 -3.56
N MET A 416 6.78 9.66 -3.86
CA MET A 416 7.77 10.59 -4.43
C MET A 416 9.07 10.70 -3.61
N PRO A 417 9.05 10.83 -2.26
CA PRO A 417 10.27 10.85 -1.47
C PRO A 417 11.12 9.57 -1.57
N ILE A 418 10.49 8.42 -1.91
CA ILE A 418 11.18 7.14 -2.11
C ILE A 418 11.66 7.02 -3.58
N GLN A 419 10.88 7.52 -4.55
CA GLN A 419 11.26 7.52 -5.97
C GLN A 419 12.54 8.32 -6.22
N ILE A 420 12.71 9.48 -5.56
CA ILE A 420 13.90 10.34 -5.64
C ILE A 420 15.20 9.63 -5.17
N LEU A 421 15.10 8.61 -4.33
CA LEU A 421 16.26 7.79 -3.94
C LEU A 421 16.71 6.82 -5.03
N MET A 422 15.79 6.41 -5.92
CA MET A 422 16.07 5.51 -7.03
C MET A 422 16.53 6.29 -8.25
N GLU A 423 15.78 7.33 -8.63
CA GLU A 423 16.04 8.16 -9.79
C GLU A 423 15.68 9.63 -9.46
N PRO A 424 16.61 10.59 -9.56
CA PRO A 424 16.41 11.96 -9.09
C PRO A 424 15.61 12.81 -10.08
N GLU A 425 14.47 12.31 -10.54
CA GLU A 425 13.56 12.98 -11.48
C GLU A 425 12.12 13.01 -10.96
N LEU A 426 11.42 14.12 -11.20
CA LEU A 426 10.01 14.30 -10.84
C LEU A 426 9.10 14.21 -12.08
N PRO A 427 8.26 13.17 -12.23
CA PRO A 427 7.33 13.05 -13.35
C PRO A 427 6.11 13.95 -13.13
N ILE A 428 6.22 15.23 -13.54
CA ILE A 428 5.21 16.28 -13.31
C ILE A 428 3.85 15.89 -13.92
N LEU A 429 3.89 15.26 -15.10
CA LEU A 429 2.68 14.91 -15.85
C LEU A 429 2.01 13.61 -15.36
N SER A 430 2.55 12.95 -14.33
CA SER A 430 2.04 11.67 -13.84
C SER A 430 0.57 11.70 -13.39
N VAL A 431 0.08 12.79 -12.77
CA VAL A 431 -1.37 12.91 -12.43
C VAL A 431 -2.23 12.91 -13.69
N ALA A 432 -1.79 13.60 -14.75
CA ALA A 432 -2.52 13.67 -16.02
C ALA A 432 -2.48 12.33 -16.76
N ALA A 433 -1.31 11.68 -16.82
CA ALA A 433 -1.13 10.36 -17.43
C ALA A 433 -2.02 9.31 -16.75
N ASN A 434 -1.95 9.20 -15.42
CA ASN A 434 -2.80 8.30 -14.65
C ASN A 434 -4.30 8.56 -14.87
N LEU A 435 -4.71 9.82 -15.01
CA LEU A 435 -6.11 10.15 -15.25
C LEU A 435 -6.60 9.75 -16.66
N LEU A 436 -5.77 9.91 -17.69
CA LEU A 436 -6.10 9.46 -19.05
C LEU A 436 -6.19 7.92 -19.12
N VAL A 437 -5.30 7.24 -18.39
CA VAL A 437 -5.13 5.78 -18.46
C VAL A 437 -6.06 5.02 -17.52
N ALA A 438 -6.46 5.58 -16.36
CA ALA A 438 -7.29 4.90 -15.36
C ALA A 438 -8.57 4.21 -15.89
N PRO A 439 -9.34 4.76 -16.86
CA PRO A 439 -10.53 4.09 -17.39
C PRO A 439 -10.22 2.80 -18.15
N VAL A 440 -9.06 2.72 -18.83
CA VAL A 440 -8.69 1.57 -19.66
C VAL A 440 -7.91 0.50 -18.90
N VAL A 441 -7.21 0.85 -17.81
CA VAL A 441 -6.46 -0.13 -16.97
C VAL A 441 -7.38 -1.24 -16.48
N GLY A 442 -8.48 -0.91 -15.81
CA GLY A 442 -9.36 -1.95 -15.24
C GLY A 442 -9.94 -2.89 -16.30
N TRP A 443 -10.23 -2.38 -17.49
CA TRP A 443 -10.69 -3.17 -18.63
C TRP A 443 -9.59 -4.09 -19.19
N SER A 444 -8.40 -3.53 -19.45
CA SER A 444 -7.25 -4.23 -20.02
C SER A 444 -6.69 -5.29 -19.07
N THR A 445 -6.59 -4.98 -17.77
CA THR A 445 -6.26 -5.96 -16.72
C THR A 445 -7.23 -7.15 -16.70
N ILE A 446 -8.54 -6.92 -16.73
CA ILE A 446 -9.53 -8.00 -16.65
C ILE A 446 -9.50 -8.85 -17.94
N THR A 447 -9.46 -8.22 -19.11
CA THR A 447 -9.42 -8.93 -20.40
C THR A 447 -8.11 -9.69 -20.60
N GLY A 448 -6.98 -9.12 -20.20
CA GLY A 448 -5.68 -9.81 -20.23
C GLY A 448 -5.58 -10.99 -19.25
N LEU A 449 -6.12 -10.87 -18.02
CA LEU A 449 -6.19 -12.01 -17.10
C LEU A 449 -7.17 -13.09 -17.58
N MET A 450 -8.26 -12.71 -18.27
CA MET A 450 -9.12 -13.68 -18.95
C MET A 450 -8.39 -14.40 -20.10
N ALA A 451 -7.54 -13.69 -20.85
CA ALA A 451 -6.70 -14.30 -21.88
C ALA A 451 -5.71 -15.32 -21.29
N LEU A 452 -5.00 -14.98 -20.20
CA LEU A 452 -4.11 -15.89 -19.48
C LEU A 452 -4.84 -17.16 -19.01
N LEU A 453 -6.05 -17.03 -18.46
CA LEU A 453 -6.87 -18.17 -18.03
C LEU A 453 -7.45 -19.00 -19.19
N ALA A 454 -7.62 -18.41 -20.36
CA ALA A 454 -8.15 -19.07 -21.56
C ALA A 454 -7.07 -19.71 -22.44
N ALA A 455 -5.81 -19.25 -22.35
CA ALA A 455 -4.72 -19.61 -23.26
C ALA A 455 -4.51 -21.12 -23.41
N TRP A 456 -4.40 -21.83 -22.27
CA TRP A 456 -4.24 -23.29 -22.23
C TRP A 456 -5.44 -24.11 -22.71
N ALA A 457 -6.63 -23.52 -22.79
CA ALA A 457 -7.89 -24.23 -23.08
C ALA A 457 -8.41 -23.96 -24.50
N SER A 458 -8.20 -22.74 -25.01
CA SER A 458 -8.68 -22.30 -26.31
C SER A 458 -7.89 -21.05 -26.78
N PRO A 459 -6.81 -21.24 -27.57
CA PRO A 459 -5.95 -20.14 -28.02
C PRO A 459 -6.69 -19.02 -28.75
N GLU A 460 -7.73 -19.31 -29.54
CA GLU A 460 -8.50 -18.27 -30.24
C GLU A 460 -9.37 -17.41 -29.31
N LEU A 461 -9.93 -17.99 -28.23
CA LEU A 461 -10.65 -17.20 -27.22
C LEU A 461 -9.66 -16.33 -26.43
N ALA A 462 -8.50 -16.88 -26.10
CA ALA A 462 -7.43 -16.16 -25.45
C ALA A 462 -6.93 -15.00 -26.33
N TYR A 463 -6.75 -15.22 -27.63
CA TYR A 463 -6.38 -14.18 -28.59
C TYR A 463 -7.44 -13.08 -28.67
N GLY A 464 -8.74 -13.43 -28.72
CA GLY A 464 -9.82 -12.44 -28.65
C GLY A 464 -9.78 -11.59 -27.37
N CYS A 465 -9.52 -12.21 -26.22
CA CYS A 465 -9.34 -11.50 -24.95
C CYS A 465 -8.04 -10.66 -24.90
N ALA A 466 -6.94 -11.15 -25.47
CA ALA A 466 -5.66 -10.45 -25.54
C ALA A 466 -5.74 -9.24 -26.48
N TRP A 467 -6.46 -9.35 -27.60
CA TRP A 467 -6.75 -8.24 -28.51
C TRP A 467 -7.63 -7.16 -27.85
N LEU A 468 -8.64 -7.55 -27.07
CA LEU A 468 -9.44 -6.61 -26.26
C LEU A 468 -8.62 -5.93 -25.16
N SER A 469 -7.60 -6.61 -24.63
CA SER A 469 -6.62 -6.00 -23.72
C SER A 469 -5.71 -5.02 -24.45
N SER A 470 -5.20 -5.42 -25.64
CA SER A 470 -4.35 -4.61 -26.50
C SER A 470 -5.00 -3.27 -26.87
N CYS A 471 -6.30 -3.29 -27.21
CA CYS A 471 -7.08 -2.06 -27.43
C CYS A 471 -7.01 -1.05 -26.27
N GLY A 472 -6.89 -1.54 -25.03
CA GLY A 472 -6.67 -0.71 -23.85
C GLY A 472 -5.20 -0.27 -23.69
N THR A 473 -4.23 -1.15 -23.96
CA THR A 473 -2.80 -0.81 -23.85
C THR A 473 -2.33 0.17 -24.92
N ILE A 474 -2.91 0.18 -26.13
CA ILE A 474 -2.67 1.22 -27.17
C ILE A 474 -2.98 2.63 -26.63
N VAL A 475 -4.01 2.78 -25.79
CA VAL A 475 -4.34 4.06 -25.16
C VAL A 475 -3.29 4.44 -24.11
N MET A 476 -2.69 3.46 -23.42
CA MET A 476 -1.60 3.68 -22.46
C MET A 476 -0.31 4.08 -23.16
N GLU A 477 0.07 3.38 -24.23
CA GLU A 477 1.20 3.73 -25.11
C GLU A 477 1.05 5.16 -25.61
N ARG A 478 -0.07 5.51 -26.25
CA ARG A 478 -0.27 6.86 -26.80
C ARG A 478 -0.24 7.94 -25.71
N ALA A 479 -0.73 7.65 -24.50
CA ALA A 479 -0.61 8.56 -23.37
C ALA A 479 0.85 8.70 -22.88
N ALA A 480 1.63 7.60 -22.87
CA ALA A 480 3.05 7.59 -22.53
C ALA A 480 3.89 8.36 -23.55
N VAL A 481 3.71 8.10 -24.86
CA VAL A 481 4.38 8.83 -25.96
C VAL A 481 4.07 10.32 -25.87
N TRP A 482 2.79 10.69 -25.71
CA TRP A 482 2.37 12.10 -25.74
C TRP A 482 2.79 12.90 -24.50
N LEU A 483 2.77 12.30 -23.30
CA LEU A 483 3.12 12.99 -22.06
C LEU A 483 4.59 12.79 -21.67
N GLY A 484 5.13 11.59 -21.84
CA GLY A 484 6.53 11.25 -21.53
C GLY A 484 7.52 11.80 -22.57
N GLY A 485 7.10 11.93 -23.83
CA GLY A 485 7.89 12.55 -24.90
C GLY A 485 8.00 14.08 -24.83
N ALA A 486 7.27 14.74 -23.92
CA ALA A 486 7.36 16.19 -23.75
C ALA A 486 8.64 16.60 -22.99
N ASP A 487 9.26 17.71 -23.38
CA ASP A 487 10.45 18.26 -22.69
C ASP A 487 10.18 18.61 -21.21
N MET A 488 8.92 18.82 -20.84
CA MET A 488 8.46 19.12 -19.47
C MET A 488 7.86 17.88 -18.75
N ALA A 489 8.09 16.67 -19.27
CA ALA A 489 7.60 15.42 -18.66
C ALA A 489 8.22 15.19 -17.27
N THR A 490 9.55 15.30 -17.19
CA THR A 490 10.33 15.16 -15.97
C THR A 490 11.04 16.47 -15.63
N LEU A 491 11.19 16.74 -14.34
CA LEU A 491 12.01 17.83 -13.82
C LEU A 491 13.16 17.23 -13.00
N PRO A 492 14.44 17.53 -13.34
CA PRO A 492 15.58 17.02 -12.59
C PRO A 492 15.58 17.59 -11.18
N TRP A 493 15.82 16.71 -10.21
CA TRP A 493 15.82 17.02 -8.78
C TRP A 493 17.21 16.77 -8.17
N SER A 494 17.40 17.18 -6.92
CA SER A 494 18.60 16.82 -6.17
C SER A 494 18.55 15.34 -5.76
N SER A 495 19.68 14.64 -5.83
CA SER A 495 19.77 13.22 -5.52
C SER A 495 20.03 12.93 -4.03
N GLY A 496 19.79 11.69 -3.62
CA GLY A 496 20.08 11.20 -2.27
C GLY A 496 19.26 11.89 -1.17
N VAL A 497 19.79 11.88 0.07
CA VAL A 497 19.08 12.34 1.27
C VAL A 497 18.67 13.83 1.18
N ALA A 498 19.47 14.67 0.53
CA ALA A 498 19.13 16.08 0.30
C ALA A 498 17.90 16.22 -0.62
N GLY A 499 17.79 15.37 -1.63
CA GLY A 499 16.60 15.23 -2.48
C GLY A 499 15.34 14.88 -1.72
N VAL A 500 15.42 13.86 -0.85
CA VAL A 500 14.31 13.42 -0.01
C VAL A 500 13.86 14.51 0.95
N VAL A 501 14.80 15.14 1.67
CA VAL A 501 14.48 16.18 2.67
C VAL A 501 13.87 17.42 2.00
N SER A 502 14.43 17.86 0.86
CA SER A 502 13.87 18.98 0.10
C SER A 502 12.47 18.67 -0.43
N MET A 503 12.21 17.44 -0.90
CA MET A 503 10.88 17.03 -1.34
C MET A 503 9.86 17.03 -0.20
N ILE A 504 10.20 16.44 0.95
CA ILE A 504 9.33 16.44 2.15
C ILE A 504 9.00 17.88 2.59
N ILE A 505 9.96 18.81 2.50
CA ILE A 505 9.72 20.24 2.80
C ILE A 505 8.74 20.85 1.79
N VAL A 506 8.87 20.56 0.49
CA VAL A 506 7.96 21.04 -0.56
C VAL A 506 6.55 20.46 -0.38
N GLU A 507 6.42 19.15 -0.14
CA GLU A 507 5.13 18.50 0.14
C GLU A 507 4.46 19.07 1.38
N ALA A 508 5.21 19.27 2.46
CA ALA A 508 4.71 19.88 3.70
C ALA A 508 4.29 21.36 3.48
N ALA A 509 5.02 22.11 2.65
CA ALA A 509 4.68 23.48 2.28
C ALA A 509 3.41 23.54 1.42
N VAL A 510 3.27 22.65 0.43
CA VAL A 510 2.08 22.53 -0.41
C VAL A 510 0.86 22.13 0.43
N ALA A 511 0.97 21.10 1.27
CA ALA A 511 -0.10 20.66 2.15
C ALA A 511 -0.51 21.77 3.15
N SER A 512 0.46 22.48 3.72
CA SER A 512 0.21 23.64 4.60
C SER A 512 -0.47 24.79 3.85
N GLY A 513 -0.02 25.09 2.63
CA GLY A 513 -0.62 26.11 1.75
C GLY A 513 -2.06 25.78 1.38
N MET A 514 -2.35 24.51 1.06
CA MET A 514 -3.72 24.01 0.82
C MET A 514 -4.60 24.16 2.06
N VAL A 515 -4.10 23.79 3.25
CA VAL A 515 -4.82 23.94 4.52
C VAL A 515 -5.07 25.41 4.87
N VAL A 516 -4.10 26.31 4.63
CA VAL A 516 -4.27 27.75 4.83
C VAL A 516 -5.27 28.33 3.84
N CYS A 517 -5.17 28.00 2.55
CA CYS A 517 -6.13 28.43 1.53
C CYS A 517 -7.55 27.93 1.84
N ALA A 518 -7.72 26.67 2.23
CA ALA A 518 -9.01 26.11 2.61
C ALA A 518 -9.59 26.80 3.86
N ARG A 519 -8.75 27.09 4.88
CA ARG A 519 -9.16 27.86 6.07
C ARG A 519 -9.53 29.31 5.71
N TRP A 520 -8.78 29.94 4.81
CA TRP A 520 -9.00 31.31 4.36
C TRP A 520 -10.27 31.44 3.50
N TRP A 521 -10.50 30.52 2.55
CA TRP A 521 -11.78 30.41 1.83
C TRP A 521 -12.94 30.13 2.78
N LYS A 522 -12.78 29.24 3.77
CA LYS A 522 -13.85 28.96 4.75
C LYS A 522 -14.15 30.20 5.62
N ARG A 523 -13.14 30.99 5.98
CA ARG A 523 -13.32 32.29 6.67
C ARG A 523 -14.01 33.33 5.77
N ARG A 524 -13.65 33.42 4.48
CA ARG A 524 -14.34 34.28 3.51
C ARG A 524 -15.77 33.81 3.15
N ARG A 525 -16.10 32.54 3.40
CA ARG A 525 -17.45 31.97 3.28
C ARG A 525 -18.27 32.02 4.58
N VAL A 526 -17.83 32.76 5.61
CA VAL A 526 -18.66 32.97 6.82
C VAL A 526 -19.92 33.75 6.44
N ALA A 527 -21.06 33.27 6.92
CA ALA A 527 -22.39 33.73 6.53
C ALA A 527 -22.68 35.17 6.98
N GLN A 528 -23.52 35.86 6.20
CA GLN A 528 -24.22 37.05 6.69
C GLN A 528 -25.09 36.68 7.90
N PRO A 529 -25.12 37.46 8.99
CA PRO A 529 -25.99 37.19 10.13
C PRO A 529 -27.46 37.31 9.71
N GLY A 530 -28.25 36.24 9.88
CA GLY A 530 -29.72 36.33 9.80
C GLY A 530 -30.45 35.29 8.94
N LEU A 531 -29.76 34.44 8.16
CA LEU A 531 -30.42 33.42 7.31
C LEU A 531 -29.94 31.99 7.62
N PRO A 532 -30.83 31.06 8.01
CA PRO A 532 -30.48 29.67 8.27
C PRO A 532 -30.38 28.87 6.97
N GLY A 533 -29.16 28.77 6.42
CA GLY A 533 -28.85 27.84 5.32
C GLY A 533 -27.50 28.14 4.65
N GLU A 534 -26.78 27.10 4.24
CA GLU A 534 -25.69 27.28 3.28
C GLU A 534 -26.30 27.69 1.93
N ARG A 535 -25.89 28.83 1.36
CA ARG A 535 -26.31 29.20 0.00
C ARG A 535 -25.84 28.11 -0.95
N ILE A 536 -26.78 27.52 -1.70
CA ILE A 536 -26.50 26.92 -3.00
C ILE A 536 -25.96 28.06 -3.88
N GLY A 537 -24.64 28.21 -3.91
CA GLY A 537 -24.01 29.28 -4.67
C GLY A 537 -24.41 29.16 -6.14
N ALA A 538 -24.80 30.27 -6.76
CA ALA A 538 -25.24 30.35 -8.15
C ALA A 538 -24.12 30.11 -9.19
N THR A 539 -23.05 29.42 -8.79
CA THR A 539 -21.96 28.98 -9.64
C THR A 539 -22.41 27.78 -10.47
N TRP A 540 -22.21 27.83 -11.78
CA TRP A 540 -22.56 26.75 -12.72
C TRP A 540 -22.03 25.37 -12.27
N ARG A 541 -20.87 25.32 -11.61
CA ARG A 541 -20.27 24.11 -11.00
C ARG A 541 -21.17 23.44 -9.96
N ASN A 542 -21.85 24.20 -9.10
CA ASN A 542 -22.80 23.62 -8.14
C ASN A 542 -24.03 23.03 -8.84
N ARG A 543 -24.49 23.67 -9.92
CA ARG A 543 -25.62 23.15 -10.71
C ARG A 543 -25.26 21.84 -11.40
N LEU A 544 -24.06 21.74 -11.98
CA LEU A 544 -23.55 20.47 -12.53
C LEU A 544 -23.38 19.40 -11.47
N ALA A 545 -22.80 19.73 -10.31
CA ALA A 545 -22.62 18.76 -9.23
C ALA A 545 -23.95 18.22 -8.69
N ILE A 546 -24.96 19.08 -8.52
CA ILE A 546 -26.32 18.69 -8.13
C ILE A 546 -26.98 17.86 -9.25
N TRP A 547 -26.91 18.31 -10.51
CA TRP A 547 -27.49 17.59 -11.64
C TRP A 547 -26.89 16.18 -11.78
N PHE A 548 -25.58 16.01 -11.60
CA PHE A 548 -24.93 14.70 -11.58
C PHE A 548 -25.32 13.85 -10.36
N ASP A 549 -25.40 14.41 -9.15
CA ASP A 549 -25.80 13.66 -7.94
C ASP A 549 -27.27 13.21 -8.03
N GLU A 550 -28.15 14.05 -8.57
CA GLU A 550 -29.56 13.69 -8.84
C GLU A 550 -29.68 12.66 -9.97
N THR A 551 -28.86 12.76 -11.04
CA THR A 551 -28.82 11.77 -12.13
C THR A 551 -28.27 10.43 -11.64
N GLU A 552 -27.24 10.42 -10.79
CA GLU A 552 -26.71 9.21 -10.13
C GLU A 552 -27.81 8.55 -9.29
N ARG A 553 -28.56 9.33 -8.50
CA ARG A 553 -29.70 8.82 -7.71
C ARG A 553 -30.80 8.26 -8.59
N VAL A 554 -31.25 8.98 -9.63
CA VAL A 554 -32.33 8.52 -10.53
C VAL A 554 -31.91 7.24 -11.25
N LEU A 555 -30.66 7.11 -11.69
CA LEU A 555 -30.14 5.88 -12.29
C LEU A 555 -30.09 4.73 -11.27
N VAL A 556 -29.50 4.94 -10.09
CA VAL A 556 -29.43 3.92 -9.02
C VAL A 556 -30.82 3.49 -8.55
N GLN A 557 -31.77 4.42 -8.47
CA GLN A 557 -33.15 4.14 -8.07
C GLN A 557 -33.92 3.37 -9.17
N ARG A 558 -33.74 3.70 -10.46
CA ARG A 558 -34.27 2.89 -11.57
C ARG A 558 -33.69 1.47 -11.60
N TYR A 559 -32.39 1.30 -11.36
CA TYR A 559 -31.79 -0.03 -11.26
C TYR A 559 -32.23 -0.79 -10.00
N GLY A 560 -32.60 -0.09 -8.92
CA GLY A 560 -33.25 -0.69 -7.74
C GLY A 560 -34.67 -1.18 -8.03
N GLU A 561 -35.50 -0.36 -8.68
CA GLU A 561 -36.90 -0.69 -8.99
C GLU A 561 -37.03 -1.84 -10.01
N ILE A 562 -36.08 -2.01 -10.93
CA ILE A 562 -36.04 -3.16 -11.85
C ILE A 562 -35.68 -4.48 -11.12
N GLY A 563 -35.02 -4.40 -9.96
CA GLY A 563 -34.70 -5.58 -9.14
C GLY A 563 -35.87 -6.09 -8.28
N ASP A 564 -36.89 -5.27 -8.01
CA ASP A 564 -37.95 -5.57 -7.02
C ASP A 564 -39.25 -6.09 -7.66
N TYR A 565 -39.39 -6.02 -9.00
CA TYR A 565 -40.53 -6.60 -9.73
C TYR A 565 -40.50 -8.14 -9.87
N GLY A 566 -39.47 -8.81 -9.31
CA GLY A 566 -39.33 -10.27 -9.37
C GLY A 566 -39.88 -11.04 -8.16
N GLN A 567 -40.24 -10.37 -7.05
CA GLN A 567 -40.66 -11.04 -5.81
C GLN A 567 -41.79 -10.30 -5.09
N ASN A 568 -43.03 -10.36 -5.60
CA ASN A 568 -44.26 -10.30 -4.79
C ASN A 568 -45.51 -10.65 -5.63
N SER A 569 -45.72 -11.94 -5.90
CA SER A 569 -46.94 -12.47 -6.52
C SER A 569 -47.60 -13.54 -5.63
N SER A 570 -47.95 -13.15 -4.41
CA SER A 570 -48.86 -13.88 -3.51
C SER A 570 -49.65 -12.82 -2.73
N GLY A 571 -50.89 -12.58 -3.13
CA GLY A 571 -51.61 -11.35 -2.80
C GLY A 571 -52.42 -11.40 -1.51
N GLU A 572 -52.61 -10.23 -0.91
CA GLU A 572 -53.74 -9.92 -0.03
C GLU A 572 -54.14 -8.43 -0.18
N ARG A 573 -55.38 -8.09 0.19
CA ARG A 573 -56.08 -6.86 -0.27
C ARG A 573 -55.72 -5.58 0.52
N PRO A 574 -55.92 -4.38 -0.07
CA PRO A 574 -55.36 -3.12 0.45
C PRO A 574 -56.18 -2.46 1.57
N GLY A 575 -55.50 -1.75 2.48
CA GLY A 575 -56.12 -1.01 3.59
C GLY A 575 -55.49 0.36 3.89
N ALA A 576 -56.23 1.43 3.55
CA ALA A 576 -56.24 2.78 4.13
C ALA A 576 -54.95 3.62 4.29
N HIS A 577 -54.93 4.77 3.60
CA HIS A 577 -54.02 5.90 3.82
C HIS A 577 -54.00 6.44 5.27
N ARG A 578 -52.81 6.93 5.72
CA ARG A 578 -52.76 8.13 6.59
C ARG A 578 -51.49 8.97 6.40
N ILE A 579 -51.65 10.19 5.90
CA ILE A 579 -50.56 11.15 5.66
C ILE A 579 -50.31 11.99 6.92
N GLY A 580 -49.11 11.88 7.50
CA GLY A 580 -48.68 12.67 8.67
C GLY A 580 -47.95 13.96 8.29
N ARG A 581 -48.63 15.12 8.30
CA ARG A 581 -47.99 16.44 8.12
C ARG A 581 -47.18 16.85 9.36
N ARG A 582 -45.93 17.26 9.16
CA ARG A 582 -45.10 17.95 10.17
C ARG A 582 -45.73 19.30 10.57
N ARG A 583 -45.76 19.61 11.86
CA ARG A 583 -46.05 20.98 12.35
C ARG A 583 -44.76 21.76 12.54
N LEU A 584 -44.70 22.96 11.97
CA LEU A 584 -43.76 24.02 12.34
C LEU A 584 -44.32 24.78 13.54
N SER A 585 -43.44 25.20 14.46
CA SER A 585 -43.78 26.02 15.62
C SER A 585 -43.36 27.47 15.40
N GLN A 586 -44.26 28.44 15.59
CA GLN A 586 -43.90 29.85 15.74
C GLN A 586 -45.00 30.67 16.43
N ARG A 587 -44.55 31.68 17.19
CA ARG A 587 -45.29 32.73 17.95
C ARG A 587 -46.15 32.22 19.11
N ALA A 588 -45.99 32.67 20.37
CA ALA A 588 -45.68 33.98 20.96
C ALA A 588 -46.90 34.91 21.15
N ASP A 589 -46.88 35.58 22.31
CA ASP A 589 -47.69 36.70 22.79
C ASP A 589 -49.19 36.49 23.05
N ARG A 590 -49.56 36.55 24.34
CA ARG A 590 -50.66 37.38 24.86
C ARG A 590 -50.47 37.70 26.35
N ALA A 591 -50.89 38.90 26.74
CA ALA A 591 -50.70 39.48 28.08
C ALA A 591 -51.71 38.94 29.12
N GLY A 592 -51.51 39.33 30.39
CA GLY A 592 -52.38 38.97 31.52
C GLY A 592 -53.76 39.67 31.53
N PRO A 593 -54.52 39.61 32.65
CA PRO A 593 -54.04 40.08 33.95
C PRO A 593 -54.35 39.21 35.20
N VAL A 594 -53.82 39.69 36.33
CA VAL A 594 -53.96 39.33 37.77
C VAL A 594 -55.21 40.07 38.36
N PRO A 595 -55.74 39.90 39.63
CA PRO A 595 -55.42 39.03 40.80
C PRO A 595 -56.59 38.24 41.46
N ALA A 596 -56.24 37.31 42.38
CA ALA A 596 -56.80 37.12 43.76
C ALA A 596 -55.99 35.96 44.42
N GLY A 597 -55.54 35.99 45.68
CA GLY A 597 -56.33 35.76 46.91
C GLY A 597 -56.66 34.26 47.08
N SER A 598 -56.43 33.56 48.19
CA SER A 598 -55.85 33.87 49.52
C SER A 598 -55.75 32.54 50.33
N GLU A 599 -54.93 32.49 51.40
CA GLU A 599 -55.05 31.49 52.50
C GLU A 599 -54.86 29.98 52.15
N ARG A 600 -54.75 29.02 53.08
CA ARG A 600 -53.98 28.88 54.36
C ARG A 600 -53.96 27.38 54.71
N ALA A 601 -53.00 26.94 55.53
CA ALA A 601 -53.10 25.73 56.37
C ALA A 601 -53.26 24.37 55.61
N SER A 602 -53.24 23.18 56.25
CA SER A 602 -52.36 22.62 57.29
C SER A 602 -52.58 21.08 57.32
N GLY A 603 -51.93 20.32 58.22
CA GLY A 603 -52.19 18.86 58.39
C GLY A 603 -51.45 18.00 57.35
N GLN A 604 -50.25 17.44 57.57
CA GLN A 604 -49.62 16.84 58.75
C GLN A 604 -50.15 15.42 59.09
N ARG A 605 -49.21 14.50 59.35
CA ARG A 605 -49.32 13.19 60.06
C ARG A 605 -49.75 11.96 59.21
N THR A 606 -49.20 10.74 59.40
CA THR A 606 -48.11 10.29 60.33
C THR A 606 -47.53 8.91 59.99
N HIS A 607 -46.27 8.68 60.41
CA HIS A 607 -45.69 7.41 60.92
C HIS A 607 -45.52 6.20 59.96
N ARG A 608 -44.55 5.27 60.17
CA ARG A 608 -43.63 5.06 61.31
C ARG A 608 -42.29 4.38 60.89
N THR A 609 -41.17 4.85 61.47
CA THR A 609 -39.94 4.11 61.91
C THR A 609 -39.18 3.12 60.98
N GLY A 610 -37.84 3.06 60.99
CA GLY A 610 -36.87 3.82 61.81
C GLY A 610 -35.40 3.34 61.70
N ARG A 611 -34.54 3.86 62.61
CA ARG A 611 -33.05 3.80 62.69
C ARG A 611 -32.33 4.78 61.73
N HIS A 612 -31.88 5.98 62.15
CA HIS A 612 -30.81 6.38 63.11
C HIS A 612 -29.37 6.06 62.61
N ALA A 613 -28.36 6.95 62.70
CA ALA A 613 -28.35 8.41 62.95
C ALA A 613 -27.03 9.11 62.51
N ARG A 614 -27.22 10.34 62.00
CA ARG A 614 -26.44 11.61 62.05
C ARG A 614 -25.14 11.65 62.91
N ARG A 615 -24.00 12.24 62.47
CA ARG A 615 -23.66 13.70 62.34
C ARG A 615 -23.88 14.50 63.64
N PRO A 616 -22.99 15.45 64.07
CA PRO A 616 -23.05 16.85 63.52
C PRO A 616 -21.86 17.86 63.75
N VAL A 617 -21.83 18.95 62.92
CA VAL A 617 -21.75 20.41 63.30
C VAL A 617 -20.46 21.11 63.85
N ARG A 618 -20.43 22.47 63.64
CA ARG A 618 -19.58 23.58 64.20
C ARG A 618 -18.22 23.81 63.49
N LEU A 619 -17.61 25.01 63.30
CA LEU A 619 -17.83 26.49 63.57
C LEU A 619 -17.23 27.31 62.35
N ARG A 620 -16.88 28.63 62.42
CA ARG A 620 -17.70 29.88 62.43
C ARG A 620 -16.81 31.16 62.37
N ARG A 621 -17.15 32.18 61.53
CA ARG A 621 -16.50 33.53 61.33
C ARG A 621 -15.10 33.50 60.65
N GLY A 622 -14.64 34.55 59.95
CA GLY A 622 -15.24 35.84 59.55
C GLY A 622 -14.16 36.96 59.44
N GLY A 623 -14.33 37.96 58.57
CA GLY A 623 -13.43 39.13 58.50
C GLY A 623 -12.97 39.53 57.09
N GLU A 624 -13.55 40.63 56.59
CA GLU A 624 -13.04 41.51 55.50
C GLU A 624 -12.23 42.66 56.18
N PRO A 625 -11.73 43.75 55.53
CA PRO A 625 -11.53 44.11 54.10
C PRO A 625 -10.28 45.02 53.79
N PHE A 626 -10.22 45.64 52.58
CA PHE A 626 -9.46 46.85 52.14
C PHE A 626 -7.89 46.88 52.29
N ALA A 627 -7.07 47.68 51.58
CA ALA A 627 -7.06 48.18 50.19
C ALA A 627 -5.69 48.86 49.84
N ALA A 628 -5.44 49.01 48.53
CA ALA A 628 -4.55 49.95 47.79
C ALA A 628 -3.50 50.87 48.50
N VAL A 629 -2.34 51.09 47.85
CA VAL A 629 -1.62 52.39 47.81
C VAL A 629 -0.77 52.56 46.51
N ARG A 630 -1.00 53.68 45.80
CA ARG A 630 -0.13 54.55 44.93
C ARG A 630 0.80 53.94 43.84
N ARG A 631 0.80 54.40 42.56
CA ARG A 631 1.15 55.74 41.96
C ARG A 631 2.68 56.03 41.98
N VAL A 632 3.35 56.63 40.97
CA VAL A 632 3.01 57.17 39.63
C VAL A 632 4.29 57.58 38.83
N ARG A 633 4.20 57.73 37.48
CA ARG A 633 5.16 58.38 36.52
C ARG A 633 6.57 57.73 36.37
N GLY A 634 7.25 57.85 35.22
CA GLY A 634 6.87 58.39 33.90
C GLY A 634 8.11 58.70 33.02
N GLU A 635 7.94 58.70 31.68
CA GLU A 635 8.86 59.27 30.63
C GLU A 635 10.30 58.67 30.59
N THR A 636 11.01 58.40 29.48
CA THR A 636 11.19 59.00 28.14
C THR A 636 11.69 57.90 27.17
N ALA A 637 11.24 57.83 25.90
CA ALA A 637 11.77 58.44 24.67
C ALA A 637 12.93 57.72 23.92
N GLN A 638 12.67 57.47 22.63
CA GLN A 638 13.57 57.50 21.45
C GLN A 638 14.62 56.41 21.14
N ARG A 639 14.67 56.14 19.81
CA ARG A 639 15.73 55.56 18.96
C ARG A 639 16.10 54.08 19.18
N ALA A 640 16.62 53.34 18.20
CA ALA A 640 16.56 53.30 16.72
C ALA A 640 17.69 52.35 16.26
N GLU A 641 17.53 51.77 15.06
CA GLU A 641 18.55 51.13 14.22
C GLU A 641 19.19 49.76 14.59
N ARG A 642 19.00 48.83 13.64
CA ARG A 642 20.01 47.98 12.99
C ARG A 642 21.05 47.24 13.86
N ARG A 643 20.96 45.91 13.83
CA ARG A 643 21.82 45.09 12.96
C ARG A 643 21.10 43.80 12.56
#